data_AF-A0A2G5CMS8-F1
#
_entry.id   AF-A0A2G5CMS8-F1
#
_cell.length_a   1.000
_cell.length_b   1.000
_cell.length_c   1.000
_cell.angle_alpha   90.00
_cell.angle_beta   90.00
_cell.angle_gamma   90.00
#
_symmetry.space_group_name_H-M   'P 1'
#
loop_
_entity.id
_entity.type
_entity.pdbx_description
1 polymer ?
#
loop_
_entity_poly.entity_id
_entity_poly.type
_entity_poly.pdbx_seq_one_letter_code
_entity_poly.pdbx_strand_id
1 'polypeptide(L)'
;MAMATHPASSNRYNLGILDSISDSAIVDILESWIGFCTTTESLLKDEGNLSVGSDFVSYVHILCESRFSSLVQDHFLKALEETFEKHLARSFWCHFDPQGDGLLPKWNAYHDKEDWGEDAFSEALEEICLEKQYQEKCLLVLVHALQTYRESMPANKHNSDVEMTSLMCRYRSMVCSVITTILPRQFSDTLRFYFTERLEKLSTTRSADDDGVYENQAKDGMDIDERTSFSSSVTDMDIDEIYHKRNVLENSKLMKSIGKVVRDLRSLGLASLTEDAYASSIFSLLKQTKVHALADDDYRSSVLESIKAWIKTVPLQFLYALLAYLGESVSYDSPSSGLKSPLASHPPSFYPGIDIPSEGLVRWQLRLEYFAYETLQELRIGKLFEIIVDYPDSCPAIDDLKQCLKYTGQHSKLVESFISSLRCRLLTAGASTSDILHQYVSTIKVLRIIDPTGVFLEAVGEPIREYLKGRKDTRKCIVTMFTDGTGGNPNGPGNTADSLLEESQENDNCEDYCNSDEKQAWINADCWEPDPIETDPLKGSSTRRKTDILGMIVGIIGSKDPLIDEYSVMLAEKLLNKSDYDIDSEIRTLELLKLHFGESSMQTCEIMLNDLINSKRINTNIKASSAHPPKKGANLGEIGMSLDFLDATIISSNFWPPVQVNITILILIVKIHQ
;
A
#
# COMPACT_ATOMS: atom_id res chain seq x y z
N MET A 1 26.10 -41.19 8.81
CA MET A 1 26.38 -42.49 9.47
C MET A 1 25.23 -42.78 10.42
N ALA A 2 24.21 -43.48 9.91
CA ALA A 2 23.16 -44.11 10.70
C ALA A 2 22.58 -45.20 9.78
N MET A 3 22.92 -46.45 10.09
CA MET A 3 22.43 -47.64 9.40
C MET A 3 20.96 -47.84 9.74
N ALA A 4 20.10 -47.86 8.72
CA ALA A 4 18.76 -48.42 8.80
C ALA A 4 18.74 -49.69 7.94
N THR A 5 18.56 -50.82 8.61
CA THR A 5 18.51 -52.17 8.08
C THR A 5 17.33 -52.36 7.11
N HIS A 6 17.62 -52.82 5.91
CA HIS A 6 16.65 -53.28 4.91
C HIS A 6 15.73 -54.37 5.48
N PRO A 7 14.39 -54.26 5.35
CA PRO A 7 13.53 -55.43 5.43
C PRO A 7 13.56 -56.21 4.10
N ALA A 8 13.58 -57.52 4.25
CA ALA A 8 13.75 -58.55 3.25
C ALA A 8 13.03 -58.33 1.91
N SER A 9 13.77 -58.62 0.84
CA SER A 9 13.32 -58.84 -0.53
C SER A 9 12.10 -59.78 -0.59
N SER A 10 10.94 -59.23 -0.93
CA SER A 10 9.81 -60.04 -1.38
C SER A 10 10.17 -60.69 -2.72
N ASN A 11 10.15 -62.01 -2.76
CA ASN A 11 10.44 -62.88 -3.90
C ASN A 11 9.48 -62.60 -5.11
N ARG A 12 9.70 -61.51 -5.86
CA ARG A 12 8.84 -61.08 -6.99
C ARG A 12 9.20 -61.67 -8.37
N TYR A 13 10.31 -62.39 -8.51
CA TYR A 13 10.73 -62.93 -9.80
C TYR A 13 11.12 -64.41 -9.65
N ASN A 14 10.13 -65.29 -9.62
CA ASN A 14 10.35 -66.73 -9.61
C ASN A 14 10.43 -67.24 -11.06
N LEU A 15 11.62 -67.10 -11.67
CA LEU A 15 11.89 -67.50 -13.07
C LEU A 15 11.71 -69.01 -13.33
N GLY A 16 11.63 -69.84 -12.28
CA GLY A 16 11.43 -71.30 -12.40
C GLY A 16 10.04 -71.74 -12.90
N ILE A 17 9.11 -70.80 -13.14
CA ILE A 17 7.80 -71.09 -13.75
C ILE A 17 7.90 -71.13 -15.28
N LEU A 18 8.86 -70.42 -15.88
CA LEU A 18 9.10 -70.46 -17.33
C LEU A 18 9.49 -71.87 -17.82
N ASP A 19 10.08 -72.70 -16.93
CA ASP A 19 10.41 -74.11 -17.19
C ASP A 19 9.19 -75.06 -17.13
N SER A 20 8.00 -74.56 -16.74
CA SER A 20 6.76 -75.35 -16.60
C SER A 20 5.69 -75.07 -17.66
N ILE A 21 5.96 -74.13 -18.58
CA ILE A 21 5.05 -73.73 -19.65
C ILE A 21 5.27 -74.65 -20.85
N SER A 22 4.21 -75.30 -21.36
CA SER A 22 4.29 -76.12 -22.56
C SER A 22 4.50 -75.27 -23.81
N ASP A 23 5.17 -75.80 -24.84
CA ASP A 23 5.35 -75.10 -26.12
C ASP A 23 4.03 -74.61 -26.73
N SER A 24 2.92 -75.32 -26.50
CA SER A 24 1.57 -74.90 -26.91
C SER A 24 1.07 -73.66 -26.14
N ALA A 25 1.31 -73.60 -24.82
CA ALA A 25 0.92 -72.46 -24.00
C ALA A 25 1.77 -71.22 -24.31
N ILE A 26 3.01 -71.39 -24.77
CA ILE A 26 3.84 -70.28 -25.25
C ILE A 26 3.24 -69.65 -26.51
N VAL A 27 2.74 -70.47 -27.46
CA VAL A 27 2.06 -69.98 -28.66
C VAL A 27 0.77 -69.24 -28.30
N ASP A 28 -0.04 -69.80 -27.42
CA ASP A 28 -1.30 -69.17 -26.97
C ASP A 28 -1.05 -67.84 -26.23
N ILE A 29 0.00 -67.75 -25.41
CA ILE A 29 0.41 -66.51 -24.72
C ILE A 29 0.92 -65.48 -25.73
N LEU A 30 1.69 -65.88 -26.74
CA LEU A 30 2.20 -64.97 -27.78
C LEU A 30 1.06 -64.43 -28.66
N GLU A 31 0.13 -65.29 -29.09
CA GLU A 31 -1.06 -64.86 -29.83
C GLU A 31 -1.94 -63.94 -28.99
N SER A 32 -2.12 -64.25 -27.70
CA SER A 32 -2.87 -63.39 -26.77
C SER A 32 -2.17 -62.07 -26.48
N TRP A 33 -0.84 -62.04 -26.43
CA TRP A 33 -0.07 -60.80 -26.28
C TRP A 33 -0.16 -59.92 -27.54
N ILE A 34 -0.06 -60.53 -28.73
CA ILE A 34 -0.23 -59.81 -30.00
C ILE A 34 -1.66 -59.28 -30.12
N GLY A 35 -2.66 -60.11 -29.78
CA GLY A 35 -4.07 -59.71 -29.71
C GLY A 35 -4.31 -58.58 -28.71
N PHE A 36 -3.68 -58.63 -27.54
CA PHE A 36 -3.73 -57.54 -26.57
C PHE A 36 -3.12 -56.24 -27.11
N CYS A 37 -1.96 -56.29 -27.77
CA CYS A 37 -1.33 -55.10 -28.35
C CYS A 37 -2.19 -54.47 -29.46
N THR A 38 -2.72 -55.27 -30.39
CA THR A 38 -3.55 -54.75 -31.49
C THR A 38 -4.89 -54.19 -31.01
N THR A 39 -5.52 -54.85 -30.03
CA THR A 39 -6.76 -54.36 -29.40
C THR A 39 -6.51 -53.10 -28.56
N THR A 40 -5.34 -52.99 -27.90
CA THR A 40 -4.92 -51.75 -27.20
C THR A 40 -4.73 -50.60 -28.18
N GLU A 41 -4.07 -50.82 -29.31
CA GLU A 41 -3.90 -49.78 -30.33
C GLU A 41 -5.23 -49.36 -30.98
N SER A 42 -6.14 -50.30 -31.24
CA SER A 42 -7.47 -50.00 -31.77
C SER A 42 -8.30 -49.22 -30.76
N LEU A 43 -8.25 -49.58 -29.48
CA LEU A 43 -8.95 -48.87 -28.40
C LEU A 43 -8.48 -47.42 -28.26
N LEU A 44 -7.20 -47.14 -28.53
CA LEU A 44 -6.62 -45.80 -28.45
C LEU A 44 -6.73 -44.98 -29.75
N LYS A 45 -7.02 -45.60 -30.90
CA LYS A 45 -7.10 -44.94 -32.22
C LYS A 45 -8.54 -44.68 -32.69
N ASP A 46 -9.50 -45.53 -32.35
CA ASP A 46 -10.89 -45.37 -32.79
C ASP A 46 -11.70 -44.59 -31.75
N GLU A 47 -12.41 -43.55 -32.20
CA GLU A 47 -13.36 -42.74 -31.44
C GLU A 47 -14.57 -43.57 -30.96
N GLY A 48 -14.39 -44.46 -29.99
CA GLY A 48 -15.49 -45.01 -29.19
C GLY A 48 -16.12 -46.34 -29.65
N ASN A 49 -15.47 -47.13 -30.50
CA ASN A 49 -15.93 -48.51 -30.74
C ASN A 49 -15.51 -49.46 -29.61
N LEU A 50 -16.27 -49.46 -28.52
CA LEU A 50 -16.18 -50.42 -27.41
C LEU A 50 -16.47 -51.88 -27.83
N SER A 51 -16.75 -52.15 -29.11
CA SER A 51 -16.99 -53.50 -29.64
C SER A 51 -15.78 -54.43 -29.50
N VAL A 52 -14.56 -53.87 -29.43
CA VAL A 52 -13.32 -54.62 -29.20
C VAL A 52 -13.12 -55.00 -27.72
N GLY A 53 -13.96 -54.47 -26.83
CA GLY A 53 -13.84 -54.65 -25.38
C GLY A 53 -13.96 -56.11 -24.91
N SER A 54 -14.79 -56.94 -25.56
CA SER A 54 -14.93 -58.36 -25.19
C SER A 54 -13.66 -59.16 -25.48
N ASP A 55 -13.02 -58.88 -26.61
CA ASP A 55 -11.79 -59.55 -27.04
C ASP A 55 -10.61 -59.04 -26.23
N PHE A 56 -10.57 -57.74 -25.95
CA PHE A 56 -9.59 -57.14 -25.03
C PHE A 56 -9.64 -57.77 -23.63
N VAL A 57 -10.85 -57.95 -23.07
CA VAL A 57 -11.02 -58.60 -21.76
C VAL A 57 -10.54 -60.06 -21.81
N SER A 58 -10.87 -60.83 -22.85
CA SER A 58 -10.45 -62.23 -22.95
C SER A 58 -8.92 -62.38 -23.02
N TYR A 59 -8.23 -61.53 -23.80
CA TYR A 59 -6.77 -61.52 -23.86
C TYR A 59 -6.13 -61.11 -22.52
N VAL A 60 -6.68 -60.10 -21.83
CA VAL A 60 -6.20 -59.69 -20.50
C VAL A 60 -6.36 -60.82 -19.48
N HIS A 61 -7.46 -61.59 -19.52
CA HIS A 61 -7.67 -62.75 -18.64
C HIS A 61 -6.61 -63.83 -18.88
N ILE A 62 -6.35 -64.23 -20.14
CA ILE A 62 -5.34 -65.25 -20.48
C ILE A 62 -3.93 -64.83 -20.02
N LEU A 63 -3.59 -63.56 -20.19
CA LEU A 63 -2.30 -63.00 -19.77
C LEU A 63 -2.19 -62.90 -18.23
N CYS A 64 -3.29 -62.62 -17.54
CA CYS A 64 -3.32 -62.59 -16.07
C CYS A 64 -3.27 -63.98 -15.43
N GLU A 65 -3.90 -64.99 -16.05
CA GLU A 65 -3.74 -66.42 -15.67
C GLU A 65 -2.27 -66.85 -15.72
N SER A 66 -1.55 -66.33 -16.72
CA SER A 66 -0.11 -66.56 -16.94
C SER A 66 0.80 -65.68 -16.06
N ARG A 67 0.25 -64.92 -15.10
CA ARG A 67 0.95 -64.00 -14.17
C ARG A 67 1.66 -62.80 -14.82
N PHE A 68 1.26 -62.38 -16.03
CA PHE A 68 1.80 -61.19 -16.71
C PHE A 68 1.04 -59.89 -16.40
N SER A 69 0.30 -59.82 -15.29
CA SER A 69 -0.57 -58.67 -14.97
C SER A 69 0.19 -57.32 -14.87
N SER A 70 1.41 -57.31 -14.33
CA SER A 70 2.22 -56.10 -14.27
C SER A 70 2.69 -55.63 -15.65
N LEU A 71 3.01 -56.57 -16.54
CA LEU A 71 3.46 -56.28 -17.90
C LEU A 71 2.32 -55.70 -18.75
N VAL A 72 1.10 -56.22 -18.57
CA VAL A 72 -0.13 -55.69 -19.18
C VAL A 72 -0.36 -54.24 -18.73
N GLN A 73 -0.28 -53.97 -17.42
CA GLN A 73 -0.44 -52.62 -16.88
C GLN A 73 0.62 -51.64 -17.39
N ASP A 74 1.90 -52.05 -17.39
CA ASP A 74 3.00 -51.19 -17.82
C ASP A 74 2.98 -50.93 -19.33
N HIS A 75 2.65 -51.93 -20.16
CA HIS A 75 2.52 -51.75 -21.60
C HIS A 75 1.34 -50.84 -21.95
N PHE A 76 0.19 -51.01 -21.29
CA PHE A 76 -0.98 -50.16 -21.53
C PHE A 76 -0.72 -48.70 -21.14
N LEU A 77 -0.07 -48.46 -20.00
CA LEU A 77 0.34 -47.11 -19.59
C LEU A 77 1.36 -46.51 -20.57
N LYS A 78 2.30 -47.29 -21.09
CA LYS A 78 3.25 -46.82 -22.10
C LYS A 78 2.54 -46.46 -23.43
N ALA A 79 1.57 -47.26 -23.85
CA ALA A 79 0.77 -46.96 -25.04
C ALA A 79 -0.06 -45.67 -24.86
N LEU A 80 -0.62 -45.46 -23.67
CA LEU A 80 -1.27 -44.19 -23.29
C LEU A 80 -0.29 -43.01 -23.30
N GLU A 81 0.92 -43.19 -22.78
CA GLU A 81 1.96 -42.16 -22.77
C GLU A 81 2.35 -41.74 -24.20
N GLU A 82 2.65 -42.71 -25.06
CA GLU A 82 3.06 -42.45 -26.44
C GLU A 82 1.95 -41.80 -27.28
N THR A 83 0.70 -42.21 -27.07
CA THR A 83 -0.46 -41.61 -27.76
C THR A 83 -0.71 -40.19 -27.26
N PHE A 84 -0.65 -39.98 -25.95
CA PHE A 84 -0.82 -38.65 -25.33
C PHE A 84 0.29 -37.68 -25.76
N GLU A 85 1.55 -38.12 -25.80
CA GLU A 85 2.68 -37.28 -26.23
C GLU A 85 2.63 -36.92 -27.71
N LYS A 86 2.43 -37.91 -28.60
CA LYS A 86 2.55 -37.71 -30.06
C LYS A 86 1.38 -36.92 -30.65
N HIS A 87 0.17 -37.17 -30.16
CA HIS A 87 -1.05 -36.60 -30.75
C HIS A 87 -1.61 -35.43 -29.95
N LEU A 88 -1.55 -35.46 -28.62
CA LEU A 88 -2.35 -34.55 -27.79
C LEU A 88 -1.53 -33.43 -27.20
N ALA A 89 -0.44 -33.75 -26.51
CA ALA A 89 0.42 -32.73 -25.90
C ALA A 89 1.04 -31.82 -26.96
N ARG A 90 1.52 -32.38 -28.08
CA ARG A 90 2.08 -31.59 -29.18
C ARG A 90 1.03 -30.73 -29.89
N SER A 91 -0.15 -31.28 -30.17
CA SER A 91 -1.26 -30.50 -30.78
C SER A 91 -1.66 -29.34 -29.87
N PHE A 92 -1.88 -29.62 -28.57
CA PHE A 92 -2.21 -28.61 -27.57
C PHE A 92 -1.19 -27.48 -27.50
N TRP A 93 0.11 -27.80 -27.47
CA TRP A 93 1.15 -26.77 -27.41
C TRP A 93 1.37 -26.03 -28.73
N CYS A 94 1.06 -26.63 -29.88
CA CYS A 94 1.09 -25.93 -31.17
C CYS A 94 0.14 -24.73 -31.22
N HIS A 95 -0.96 -24.74 -30.45
CA HIS A 95 -1.83 -23.57 -30.33
C HIS A 95 -1.16 -22.37 -29.66
N PHE A 96 -0.04 -22.57 -28.95
CA PHE A 96 0.68 -21.54 -28.19
C PHE A 96 2.09 -21.27 -28.70
N ASP A 97 2.53 -21.93 -29.78
CA ASP A 97 3.86 -21.76 -30.36
C ASP A 97 3.86 -20.73 -31.51
N PRO A 98 4.55 -19.59 -31.39
CA PRO A 98 4.63 -18.60 -32.44
C PRO A 98 5.43 -19.03 -33.69
N GLN A 99 6.16 -20.16 -33.65
CA GLN A 99 7.00 -20.63 -34.78
C GLN A 99 6.36 -21.72 -35.66
N GLY A 100 5.10 -22.10 -35.43
CA GLY A 100 4.39 -23.07 -36.27
C GLY A 100 3.99 -22.52 -37.65
N ASP A 101 4.49 -23.16 -38.72
CA ASP A 101 4.10 -22.89 -40.10
C ASP A 101 2.72 -23.50 -40.40
N GLY A 102 1.66 -22.68 -40.54
CA GLY A 102 0.37 -23.09 -41.12
C GLY A 102 -0.91 -22.57 -40.44
N LEU A 103 -1.52 -21.52 -41.03
CA LEU A 103 -2.98 -21.25 -41.14
C LEU A 103 -3.92 -21.27 -39.89
N LEU A 104 -3.47 -21.02 -38.66
CA LEU A 104 -4.33 -20.66 -37.52
C LEU A 104 -3.78 -19.44 -36.73
N PRO A 105 -4.61 -18.74 -35.93
CA PRO A 105 -4.32 -17.39 -35.42
C PRO A 105 -2.99 -17.34 -34.66
N LYS A 106 -2.08 -16.50 -35.18
CA LYS A 106 -0.74 -16.32 -34.65
C LYS A 106 -0.81 -15.66 -33.27
N TRP A 107 -0.23 -16.30 -32.27
CA TRP A 107 0.11 -15.70 -30.98
C TRP A 107 1.27 -14.70 -31.16
N ASN A 108 0.98 -13.51 -31.70
CA ASN A 108 1.94 -12.42 -31.75
C ASN A 108 1.75 -11.50 -30.54
N ALA A 109 2.80 -11.36 -29.75
CA ALA A 109 2.86 -10.59 -28.50
C ALA A 109 2.70 -9.05 -28.65
N TYR A 110 2.21 -8.56 -29.79
CA TYR A 110 2.14 -7.12 -30.06
C TYR A 110 0.89 -6.78 -30.91
N HIS A 111 -0.09 -6.13 -30.27
CA HIS A 111 -1.28 -5.46 -30.84
C HIS A 111 -2.35 -6.41 -31.43
N ASP A 112 -3.65 -6.36 -31.13
CA ASP A 112 -4.58 -5.29 -30.78
C ASP A 112 -5.57 -5.71 -29.68
N LYS A 113 -6.15 -4.71 -29.00
CA LYS A 113 -7.00 -4.83 -27.80
C LYS A 113 -8.41 -5.40 -28.00
N GLU A 114 -8.83 -5.77 -29.22
CA GLU A 114 -10.28 -5.93 -29.49
C GLU A 114 -10.80 -7.32 -29.83
N ASP A 115 -9.96 -8.35 -30.06
CA ASP A 115 -10.50 -9.71 -30.22
C ASP A 115 -9.42 -10.74 -29.88
N TRP A 116 -9.26 -10.97 -28.59
CA TRP A 116 -8.45 -12.08 -28.09
C TRP A 116 -9.11 -13.40 -28.51
N GLY A 117 -8.32 -14.41 -28.87
CA GLY A 117 -8.78 -15.79 -29.05
C GLY A 117 -9.22 -16.43 -27.73
N GLU A 118 -10.16 -15.79 -27.02
CA GLU A 118 -10.78 -16.24 -25.78
C GLU A 118 -11.39 -17.64 -25.93
N ASP A 119 -12.04 -17.83 -27.08
CA ASP A 119 -12.58 -19.11 -27.51
C ASP A 119 -11.43 -20.08 -27.81
N ALA A 120 -10.38 -19.66 -28.51
CA ALA A 120 -9.26 -20.54 -28.89
C ALA A 120 -8.50 -21.11 -27.68
N PHE A 121 -8.25 -20.33 -26.62
CA PHE A 121 -7.61 -20.86 -25.39
C PHE A 121 -8.50 -21.86 -24.66
N SER A 122 -9.79 -21.53 -24.53
CA SER A 122 -10.77 -22.37 -23.83
C SER A 122 -11.10 -23.63 -24.63
N GLU A 123 -11.12 -23.55 -25.95
CA GLU A 123 -11.34 -24.62 -26.92
C GLU A 123 -10.17 -25.60 -26.93
N ALA A 124 -8.93 -25.10 -26.99
CA ALA A 124 -7.73 -25.94 -26.90
C ALA A 124 -7.65 -26.69 -25.55
N LEU A 125 -8.04 -26.04 -24.44
CA LEU A 125 -8.14 -26.70 -23.13
C LEU A 125 -9.28 -27.73 -23.07
N GLU A 126 -10.40 -27.47 -23.71
CA GLU A 126 -11.53 -28.39 -23.78
C GLU A 126 -11.20 -29.63 -24.60
N GLU A 127 -10.51 -29.48 -25.74
CA GLU A 127 -10.06 -30.59 -26.59
C GLU A 127 -9.14 -31.55 -25.83
N ILE A 128 -8.07 -31.04 -25.20
CA ILE A 128 -7.14 -31.88 -24.43
C ILE A 128 -7.84 -32.53 -23.22
N CYS A 129 -8.80 -31.85 -22.58
CA CYS A 129 -9.54 -32.41 -21.45
C CYS A 129 -10.55 -33.48 -21.87
N LEU A 130 -11.25 -33.31 -22.99
CA LEU A 130 -12.14 -34.33 -23.54
C LEU A 130 -11.38 -35.60 -23.91
N GLU A 131 -10.21 -35.44 -24.53
CA GLU A 131 -9.40 -36.58 -24.93
C GLU A 131 -8.73 -37.27 -23.73
N LYS A 132 -8.27 -36.50 -22.74
CA LYS A 132 -7.85 -37.06 -21.45
C LYS A 132 -8.99 -37.87 -20.80
N GLN A 133 -10.23 -37.36 -20.80
CA GLN A 133 -11.38 -38.12 -20.29
C GLN A 133 -11.64 -39.41 -21.09
N TYR A 134 -11.38 -39.39 -22.40
CA TYR A 134 -11.44 -40.59 -23.23
C TYR A 134 -10.39 -41.62 -22.81
N GLN A 135 -9.14 -41.21 -22.65
CA GLN A 135 -8.08 -42.07 -22.13
C GLN A 135 -8.36 -42.61 -20.71
N GLU A 136 -8.95 -41.80 -19.82
CA GLU A 136 -9.41 -42.26 -18.50
C GLU A 136 -10.51 -43.34 -18.63
N LYS A 137 -11.42 -43.24 -19.61
CA LYS A 137 -12.39 -44.31 -19.90
C LYS A 137 -11.71 -45.57 -20.42
N CYS A 138 -10.71 -45.46 -21.30
CA CYS A 138 -9.93 -46.60 -21.77
C CYS A 138 -9.18 -47.29 -20.61
N LEU A 139 -8.64 -46.51 -19.68
CA LEU A 139 -8.03 -47.03 -18.47
C LEU A 139 -9.04 -47.73 -17.56
N LEU A 140 -10.27 -47.23 -17.45
CA LEU A 140 -11.35 -47.91 -16.73
C LEU A 140 -11.72 -49.25 -17.38
N VAL A 141 -11.64 -49.39 -18.71
CA VAL A 141 -11.83 -50.69 -19.39
C VAL A 141 -10.74 -51.70 -18.97
N LEU A 142 -9.49 -51.28 -18.85
CA LEU A 142 -8.41 -52.13 -18.32
C LEU A 142 -8.68 -52.50 -16.85
N VAL A 143 -9.06 -51.53 -16.01
CA VAL A 143 -9.40 -51.79 -14.60
C VAL A 143 -10.55 -52.80 -14.50
N HIS A 144 -11.58 -52.68 -15.34
CA HIS A 144 -12.68 -53.63 -15.41
C HIS A 144 -12.23 -55.03 -15.87
N ALA A 145 -11.35 -55.13 -16.86
CA ALA A 145 -10.78 -56.41 -17.30
C ALA A 145 -9.97 -57.10 -16.17
N LEU A 146 -9.17 -56.34 -15.44
CA LEU A 146 -8.41 -56.85 -14.28
C LEU A 146 -9.31 -57.23 -13.11
N GLN A 147 -10.38 -56.48 -12.89
CA GLN A 147 -11.33 -56.73 -11.82
C GLN A 147 -12.19 -57.97 -12.09
N THR A 148 -12.70 -58.14 -13.31
CA THR A 148 -13.45 -59.35 -13.71
C THR A 148 -12.61 -60.61 -13.61
N TYR A 149 -11.29 -60.54 -13.89
CA TYR A 149 -10.36 -61.65 -13.64
C TYR A 149 -10.19 -61.96 -12.15
N ARG A 150 -10.16 -60.93 -11.30
CA ARG A 150 -10.04 -61.14 -9.85
C ARG A 150 -11.33 -61.68 -9.23
N GLU A 151 -12.48 -61.31 -9.78
CA GLU A 151 -13.79 -61.78 -9.34
C GLU A 151 -14.05 -63.27 -9.68
N SER A 152 -13.38 -63.80 -10.71
CA SER A 152 -13.38 -65.24 -11.01
C SER A 152 -12.54 -66.07 -10.02
N MET A 153 -11.70 -65.43 -9.20
CA MET A 153 -10.87 -66.06 -8.17
C MET A 153 -11.50 -65.93 -6.76
N PRO A 154 -11.74 -67.03 -6.03
CA PRO A 154 -12.55 -67.02 -4.80
C PRO A 154 -11.93 -66.33 -3.58
N ALA A 155 -10.67 -65.85 -3.64
CA ALA A 155 -9.88 -65.54 -2.44
C ALA A 155 -9.55 -64.05 -2.18
N ASN A 156 -9.92 -63.08 -3.03
CA ASN A 156 -9.32 -61.73 -2.92
C ASN A 156 -10.24 -60.54 -3.25
N LYS A 157 -11.32 -60.37 -2.48
CA LYS A 157 -12.32 -59.29 -2.67
C LYS A 157 -11.94 -57.90 -2.11
N HIS A 158 -10.86 -57.76 -1.33
CA HIS A 158 -10.61 -56.53 -0.54
C HIS A 158 -9.58 -55.53 -1.12
N ASN A 159 -8.95 -55.79 -2.27
CA ASN A 159 -7.85 -54.96 -2.83
C ASN A 159 -8.15 -54.26 -4.17
N SER A 160 -9.38 -54.29 -4.68
CA SER A 160 -9.71 -53.71 -6.01
C SER A 160 -9.59 -52.18 -6.04
N ASP A 161 -10.03 -51.51 -4.97
CA ASP A 161 -10.06 -50.04 -4.91
C ASP A 161 -8.65 -49.41 -4.84
N VAL A 162 -7.71 -50.09 -4.16
CA VAL A 162 -6.32 -49.64 -4.02
C VAL A 162 -5.56 -49.73 -5.35
N GLU A 163 -5.87 -50.72 -6.19
CA GLU A 163 -5.21 -50.92 -7.48
C GLU A 163 -5.77 -49.97 -8.55
N MET A 164 -7.09 -49.73 -8.54
CA MET A 164 -7.74 -48.70 -9.34
C MET A 164 -7.17 -47.31 -9.03
N THR A 165 -7.08 -46.95 -7.75
CA THR A 165 -6.50 -45.67 -7.33
C THR A 165 -5.02 -45.57 -7.69
N SER A 166 -4.24 -46.65 -7.56
CA SER A 166 -2.84 -46.68 -7.97
C SER A 166 -2.64 -46.47 -9.49
N LEU A 167 -3.42 -47.15 -10.33
CA LEU A 167 -3.35 -47.00 -11.79
C LEU A 167 -3.77 -45.60 -12.24
N MET A 168 -4.85 -45.06 -11.67
CA MET A 168 -5.29 -43.69 -11.92
C MET A 168 -4.26 -42.66 -11.47
N CYS A 169 -3.59 -42.87 -10.34
CA CYS A 169 -2.49 -41.99 -9.89
C CYS A 169 -1.27 -42.06 -10.82
N ARG A 170 -0.91 -43.26 -11.32
CA ARG A 170 0.18 -43.43 -12.30
C ARG A 170 -0.15 -42.70 -13.60
N TYR A 171 -1.38 -42.84 -14.10
CA TYR A 171 -1.84 -42.13 -15.30
C TYR A 171 -1.83 -40.61 -15.12
N ARG A 172 -2.39 -40.09 -14.01
CA ARG A 172 -2.36 -38.65 -13.72
C ARG A 172 -0.94 -38.11 -13.66
N SER A 173 -0.02 -38.84 -13.02
CA SER A 173 1.39 -38.45 -12.94
C SER A 173 2.07 -38.47 -14.31
N MET A 174 1.75 -39.44 -15.16
CA MET A 174 2.21 -39.53 -16.55
C MET A 174 1.74 -38.32 -17.36
N VAL A 175 0.44 -37.99 -17.33
CA VAL A 175 -0.12 -36.82 -18.02
C VAL A 175 0.58 -35.54 -17.56
N CYS A 176 0.73 -35.33 -16.24
CA CYS A 176 1.43 -34.17 -15.70
C CYS A 176 2.88 -34.10 -16.19
N SER A 177 3.58 -35.24 -16.20
CA SER A 177 4.97 -35.33 -16.65
C SER A 177 5.09 -34.95 -18.13
N VAL A 178 4.27 -35.55 -19.00
CA VAL A 178 4.32 -35.31 -20.45
C VAL A 178 4.03 -33.83 -20.77
N ILE A 179 2.99 -33.25 -20.17
CA ILE A 179 2.62 -31.84 -20.38
C ILE A 179 3.74 -30.91 -19.91
N THR A 180 4.30 -31.15 -18.72
CA THR A 180 5.35 -30.28 -18.16
C THR A 180 6.69 -30.43 -18.88
N THR A 181 7.01 -31.59 -19.46
CA THR A 181 8.23 -31.77 -20.26
C THR A 181 8.23 -31.02 -21.58
N ILE A 182 7.04 -30.75 -22.15
CA ILE A 182 6.87 -30.08 -23.45
C ILE A 182 6.45 -28.60 -23.26
N LEU A 183 6.40 -28.12 -22.02
CA LEU A 183 5.95 -26.78 -21.65
C LEU A 183 6.74 -25.66 -22.36
N PRO A 184 6.11 -24.83 -23.21
CA PRO A 184 6.74 -23.68 -23.82
C PRO A 184 7.09 -22.60 -22.77
N ARG A 185 8.25 -21.94 -22.94
CA ARG A 185 8.69 -20.89 -21.99
C ARG A 185 7.73 -19.71 -21.90
N GLN A 186 7.08 -19.37 -23.00
CA GLN A 186 6.18 -18.21 -23.13
C GLN A 186 4.79 -18.46 -22.53
N PHE A 187 4.41 -19.72 -22.27
CA PHE A 187 3.08 -20.05 -21.77
C PHE A 187 2.78 -19.41 -20.41
N SER A 188 3.79 -19.27 -19.56
CA SER A 188 3.64 -18.60 -18.26
C SER A 188 3.22 -17.12 -18.39
N ASP A 189 3.77 -16.42 -19.39
CA ASP A 189 3.44 -15.01 -19.65
C ASP A 189 2.05 -14.87 -20.29
N THR A 190 1.73 -15.78 -21.22
CA THR A 190 0.39 -15.95 -21.79
C THR A 190 -0.67 -16.13 -20.71
N LEU A 191 -0.42 -17.04 -19.76
CA LEU A 191 -1.37 -17.35 -18.69
C LEU A 191 -1.55 -16.15 -17.76
N ARG A 192 -0.47 -15.44 -17.44
CA ARG A 192 -0.52 -14.19 -16.66
C ARG A 192 -1.33 -13.12 -17.38
N PHE A 193 -1.12 -12.95 -18.69
CA PHE A 193 -1.90 -11.99 -19.48
C PHE A 193 -3.39 -12.34 -19.45
N TYR A 194 -3.74 -13.62 -19.70
CA TYR A 194 -5.12 -14.10 -19.65
C TYR A 194 -5.81 -13.73 -18.32
N PHE A 195 -5.16 -14.04 -17.18
CA PHE A 195 -5.75 -13.71 -15.88
C PHE A 195 -5.81 -12.20 -15.62
N THR A 196 -4.83 -11.42 -16.07
CA THR A 196 -4.85 -9.96 -15.91
C THR A 196 -6.03 -9.35 -16.65
N GLU A 197 -6.22 -9.69 -17.92
CA GLU A 197 -7.34 -9.16 -18.73
C GLU A 197 -8.70 -9.56 -18.15
N ARG A 198 -8.83 -10.82 -17.69
CA ARG A 198 -10.07 -11.32 -17.07
C ARG A 198 -10.37 -10.62 -15.75
N LEU A 199 -9.36 -10.34 -14.93
CA LEU A 199 -9.51 -9.60 -13.68
C LEU A 199 -9.80 -8.12 -13.91
N GLU A 200 -9.26 -7.51 -14.97
CA GLU A 200 -9.60 -6.14 -15.38
C GLU A 200 -11.06 -6.02 -15.86
N LYS A 201 -11.55 -6.98 -16.65
CA LYS A 201 -12.98 -7.05 -17.02
C LYS A 201 -13.88 -7.20 -15.80
N LEU A 202 -13.46 -7.99 -14.80
CA LEU A 202 -14.19 -8.13 -13.53
C LEU A 202 -14.14 -6.86 -12.66
N SER A 203 -13.04 -6.08 -12.69
CA SER A 203 -12.91 -4.87 -11.87
C SER A 203 -13.69 -3.69 -12.46
N THR A 204 -13.63 -3.50 -13.78
CA THR A 204 -14.32 -2.41 -14.51
C THR A 204 -15.85 -2.53 -14.41
N THR A 205 -16.39 -3.72 -14.62
CA THR A 205 -17.83 -4.00 -14.48
C THR A 205 -18.33 -3.80 -13.04
N ARG A 206 -17.48 -3.98 -12.03
CA ARG A 206 -17.80 -3.76 -10.61
C ARG A 206 -17.69 -2.30 -10.18
N SER A 207 -16.78 -1.51 -10.79
CA SER A 207 -16.65 -0.08 -10.49
C SER A 207 -17.85 0.75 -10.97
N ALA A 208 -18.52 0.31 -12.04
CA ALA A 208 -19.75 0.93 -12.53
C ALA A 208 -20.95 0.78 -11.56
N ASP A 209 -20.84 -0.10 -10.55
CA ASP A 209 -21.85 -0.27 -9.51
C ASP A 209 -21.68 0.74 -8.33
N ASP A 210 -20.54 1.44 -8.19
CA ASP A 210 -20.19 2.27 -7.01
C ASP A 210 -20.38 3.79 -7.23
N ASP A 211 -20.35 4.28 -8.47
CA ASP A 211 -20.52 5.71 -8.80
C ASP A 211 -21.96 6.25 -8.63
N GLY A 212 -22.92 5.40 -8.24
CA GLY A 212 -24.33 5.77 -8.10
C GLY A 212 -24.74 6.31 -6.71
N VAL A 213 -23.85 6.34 -5.71
CA VAL A 213 -24.28 6.52 -4.31
C VAL A 213 -23.44 7.51 -3.50
N TYR A 214 -23.01 8.67 -4.04
CA TYR A 214 -22.53 9.78 -3.19
C TYR A 214 -22.76 11.18 -3.78
N GLU A 215 -24.01 11.61 -3.89
CA GLU A 215 -24.35 13.03 -3.73
C GLU A 215 -25.70 13.11 -3.02
N ASN A 216 -25.69 13.42 -1.72
CA ASN A 216 -26.74 14.17 -0.99
C ASN A 216 -26.42 14.20 0.51
N GLN A 217 -25.42 15.00 0.89
CA GLN A 217 -25.36 15.60 2.22
C GLN A 217 -24.94 17.06 2.09
N ALA A 218 -25.92 17.95 1.94
CA ALA A 218 -25.93 19.27 2.55
C ALA A 218 -27.19 20.04 2.12
N LYS A 219 -28.12 20.20 3.06
CA LYS A 219 -28.83 21.44 3.43
C LYS A 219 -30.22 21.10 3.96
N ASP A 220 -30.29 20.98 5.27
CA ASP A 220 -31.54 21.12 5.99
C ASP A 220 -31.82 22.63 6.12
N GLY A 221 -32.95 23.05 5.55
CA GLY A 221 -33.40 24.42 5.50
C GLY A 221 -34.87 24.41 5.10
N MET A 222 -35.73 24.52 6.10
CA MET A 222 -37.18 24.75 5.95
C MET A 222 -37.45 25.86 4.93
N ASP A 223 -38.33 25.61 3.96
CA ASP A 223 -39.58 26.36 3.85
C ASP A 223 -40.58 25.70 2.88
N ILE A 224 -41.85 25.85 3.28
CA ILE A 224 -43.09 25.36 2.67
C ILE A 224 -43.53 26.38 1.60
N ASP A 225 -43.92 25.98 0.38
CA ASP A 225 -45.31 25.97 -0.11
C ASP A 225 -45.50 25.66 -1.62
N GLU A 226 -46.63 25.01 -1.92
CA GLU A 226 -47.46 25.02 -3.14
C GLU A 226 -46.85 25.09 -4.56
N ARG A 227 -47.03 24.04 -5.38
CA ARG A 227 -48.21 23.91 -6.30
C ARG A 227 -48.18 22.68 -7.21
N THR A 228 -49.32 22.02 -7.22
CA THR A 228 -49.84 20.98 -8.10
C THR A 228 -49.63 21.20 -9.60
N SER A 229 -49.04 20.20 -10.29
CA SER A 229 -49.39 19.86 -11.68
C SER A 229 -49.20 18.35 -11.92
N PHE A 230 -50.31 17.62 -11.95
CA PHE A 230 -50.37 16.28 -12.52
C PHE A 230 -50.43 16.39 -14.05
N SER A 231 -49.49 15.76 -14.75
CA SER A 231 -49.75 15.21 -16.08
C SER A 231 -49.13 13.83 -16.22
N SER A 232 -50.01 12.85 -16.37
CA SER A 232 -49.75 11.46 -16.69
C SER A 232 -49.26 11.27 -18.13
N SER A 233 -48.18 10.53 -18.36
CA SER A 233 -48.18 9.31 -19.19
C SER A 233 -46.77 8.78 -19.47
N VAL A 234 -46.51 7.58 -18.94
CA VAL A 234 -45.94 6.41 -19.65
C VAL A 234 -44.45 6.42 -20.06
N THR A 235 -43.75 5.45 -19.45
CA THR A 235 -42.47 4.79 -19.78
C THR A 235 -41.18 5.58 -19.69
N ASP A 236 -40.59 5.58 -18.48
CA ASP A 236 -39.14 5.60 -18.26
C ASP A 236 -38.84 4.92 -16.91
N MET A 237 -39.20 3.63 -16.81
CA MET A 237 -38.75 2.74 -15.74
C MET A 237 -38.23 1.47 -16.40
N ASP A 238 -37.14 0.92 -15.86
CA ASP A 238 -36.52 -0.39 -16.17
C ASP A 238 -35.27 -0.40 -17.07
N ILE A 239 -34.59 0.73 -17.31
CA ILE A 239 -33.29 0.66 -18.01
C ILE A 239 -32.17 0.24 -17.04
N ASP A 240 -32.08 0.86 -15.86
CA ASP A 240 -31.01 0.59 -14.89
C ASP A 240 -31.10 -0.80 -14.24
N GLU A 241 -32.32 -1.29 -13.96
CA GLU A 241 -32.50 -2.64 -13.40
C GLU A 241 -32.12 -3.74 -14.41
N ILE A 242 -32.35 -3.51 -15.70
CA ILE A 242 -31.95 -4.42 -16.77
C ILE A 242 -30.43 -4.41 -16.97
N TYR A 243 -29.77 -3.25 -16.87
CA TYR A 243 -28.30 -3.16 -16.94
C TYR A 243 -27.62 -3.86 -15.77
N HIS A 244 -28.06 -3.63 -14.54
CA HIS A 244 -27.49 -4.34 -13.37
C HIS A 244 -27.71 -5.86 -13.45
N LYS A 245 -28.90 -6.30 -13.87
CA LYS A 245 -29.19 -7.73 -14.03
C LYS A 245 -28.35 -8.38 -15.14
N ARG A 246 -28.05 -7.64 -16.21
CA ARG A 246 -27.17 -8.09 -17.29
C ARG A 246 -25.72 -8.19 -16.84
N ASN A 247 -25.19 -7.18 -16.14
CA ASN A 247 -23.81 -7.17 -15.63
C ASN A 247 -23.56 -8.27 -14.60
N VAL A 248 -24.49 -8.50 -13.66
CA VAL A 248 -24.39 -9.60 -12.69
C VAL A 248 -24.41 -10.97 -13.39
N LEU A 249 -25.24 -11.14 -14.42
CA LEU A 249 -25.29 -12.36 -15.21
C LEU A 249 -23.99 -12.57 -16.00
N GLU A 250 -23.45 -11.53 -16.62
CA GLU A 250 -22.17 -11.58 -17.35
C GLU A 250 -20.99 -11.89 -16.42
N ASN A 251 -20.93 -11.27 -15.23
CA ASN A 251 -19.95 -11.60 -14.20
C ASN A 251 -20.04 -13.05 -13.74
N SER A 252 -21.25 -13.58 -13.58
CA SER A 252 -21.45 -14.99 -13.22
C SER A 252 -20.98 -15.96 -14.33
N LYS A 253 -21.13 -15.57 -15.60
CA LYS A 253 -20.66 -16.36 -16.76
C LYS A 253 -19.14 -16.31 -16.86
N LEU A 254 -18.55 -15.13 -16.73
CA LEU A 254 -17.10 -14.91 -16.73
C LEU A 254 -16.41 -15.67 -15.59
N MET A 255 -16.99 -15.64 -14.38
CA MET A 255 -16.45 -16.40 -13.27
C MET A 255 -16.52 -17.91 -13.50
N LYS A 256 -17.59 -18.40 -14.15
CA LYS A 256 -17.72 -19.82 -14.52
C LYS A 256 -16.73 -20.23 -15.61
N SER A 257 -16.43 -19.36 -16.59
CA SER A 257 -15.44 -19.65 -17.63
C SER A 257 -14.03 -19.68 -17.04
N ILE A 258 -13.67 -18.71 -16.18
CA ILE A 258 -12.40 -18.71 -15.46
C ILE A 258 -12.29 -19.95 -14.56
N GLY A 259 -13.35 -20.28 -13.83
CA GLY A 259 -13.41 -21.48 -13.00
C GLY A 259 -13.19 -22.78 -13.80
N LYS A 260 -13.80 -22.90 -15.00
CA LYS A 260 -13.62 -24.03 -15.91
C LYS A 260 -12.14 -24.15 -16.31
N VAL A 261 -11.54 -23.06 -16.79
CA VAL A 261 -10.13 -23.00 -17.17
C VAL A 261 -9.21 -23.43 -16.01
N VAL A 262 -9.42 -22.91 -14.80
CA VAL A 262 -8.59 -23.27 -13.64
C VAL A 262 -8.75 -24.73 -13.26
N ARG A 263 -9.97 -25.28 -13.34
CA ARG A 263 -10.24 -26.71 -13.11
C ARG A 263 -9.52 -27.57 -14.15
N ASP A 264 -9.61 -27.21 -15.41
CA ASP A 264 -9.04 -27.96 -16.53
C ASP A 264 -7.50 -27.95 -16.44
N LEU A 265 -6.88 -26.79 -16.21
CA LEU A 265 -5.43 -26.66 -15.96
C LEU A 265 -4.97 -27.44 -14.74
N ARG A 266 -5.71 -27.42 -13.63
CA ARG A 266 -5.41 -28.23 -12.44
C ARG A 266 -5.52 -29.72 -12.76
N SER A 267 -6.49 -30.12 -13.58
CA SER A 267 -6.64 -31.51 -14.01
C SER A 267 -5.44 -32.02 -14.83
N LEU A 268 -4.78 -31.11 -15.57
CA LEU A 268 -3.59 -31.39 -16.38
C LEU A 268 -2.28 -31.33 -15.57
N GLY A 269 -2.35 -31.02 -14.27
CA GLY A 269 -1.18 -30.91 -13.39
C GLY A 269 -0.52 -29.53 -13.37
N LEU A 270 -1.12 -28.54 -14.01
CA LEU A 270 -0.60 -27.16 -14.08
C LEU A 270 -1.12 -26.27 -12.94
N ALA A 271 -1.47 -26.88 -11.79
CA ALA A 271 -2.04 -26.16 -10.66
C ALA A 271 -1.12 -25.05 -10.15
N SER A 272 0.16 -25.35 -9.89
CA SER A 272 1.12 -24.36 -9.38
C SER A 272 1.34 -23.18 -10.33
N LEU A 273 1.42 -23.45 -11.64
CA LEU A 273 1.58 -22.41 -12.65
C LEU A 273 0.34 -21.51 -12.76
N THR A 274 -0.85 -22.11 -12.62
CA THR A 274 -2.12 -21.38 -12.61
C THR A 274 -2.24 -20.53 -11.36
N GLU A 275 -1.88 -21.09 -10.20
CA GLU A 275 -1.86 -20.39 -8.92
C GLU A 275 -0.90 -19.19 -8.92
N ASP A 276 0.29 -19.36 -9.48
CA ASP A 276 1.26 -18.27 -9.67
C ASP A 276 0.78 -17.20 -10.66
N ALA A 277 0.13 -17.61 -11.76
CA ALA A 277 -0.34 -16.68 -12.79
C ALA A 277 -1.44 -15.76 -12.27
N TYR A 278 -2.53 -16.29 -11.70
CA TYR A 278 -3.58 -15.42 -11.16
C TYR A 278 -3.09 -14.63 -9.94
N ALA A 279 -2.18 -15.19 -9.12
CA ALA A 279 -1.56 -14.45 -8.01
C ALA A 279 -0.82 -13.22 -8.53
N SER A 280 0.07 -13.43 -9.50
CA SER A 280 0.83 -12.37 -10.15
C SER A 280 -0.07 -11.31 -10.77
N SER A 281 -1.16 -11.72 -11.43
CA SER A 281 -2.15 -10.80 -12.00
C SER A 281 -2.88 -9.98 -10.93
N ILE A 282 -3.29 -10.59 -9.82
CA ILE A 282 -3.92 -9.88 -8.69
C ILE A 282 -2.96 -8.84 -8.11
N PHE A 283 -1.71 -9.21 -7.83
CA PHE A 283 -0.71 -8.28 -7.30
C PHE A 283 -0.38 -7.16 -8.29
N SER A 284 -0.26 -7.48 -9.59
CA SER A 284 -0.03 -6.49 -10.64
C SER A 284 -1.19 -5.49 -10.75
N LEU A 285 -2.43 -5.98 -10.71
CA LEU A 285 -3.64 -5.14 -10.77
C LEU A 285 -3.75 -4.23 -9.54
N LEU A 286 -3.52 -4.79 -8.35
CA LEU A 286 -3.50 -4.03 -7.10
C LEU A 286 -2.45 -2.91 -7.18
N LYS A 287 -1.23 -3.22 -7.63
CA LYS A 287 -0.15 -2.25 -7.78
C LYS A 287 -0.48 -1.18 -8.83
N GLN A 288 -0.72 -1.57 -10.08
CA GLN A 288 -0.81 -0.67 -11.23
C GLN A 288 -2.13 0.10 -11.26
N THR A 289 -3.26 -0.58 -11.07
CA THR A 289 -4.58 0.01 -11.31
C THR A 289 -5.12 0.71 -10.08
N LYS A 290 -4.86 0.20 -8.87
CA LYS A 290 -5.46 0.76 -7.65
C LYS A 290 -4.48 1.59 -6.84
N VAL A 291 -3.31 1.06 -6.49
CA VAL A 291 -2.33 1.79 -5.65
C VAL A 291 -1.71 2.94 -6.43
N HIS A 292 -1.14 2.72 -7.60
CA HIS A 292 -0.51 3.82 -8.37
C HIS A 292 -1.50 4.89 -8.83
N ALA A 293 -2.72 4.53 -9.25
CA ALA A 293 -3.72 5.50 -9.69
C ALA A 293 -4.27 6.37 -8.55
N LEU A 294 -4.42 5.80 -7.34
CA LEU A 294 -4.87 6.57 -6.18
C LEU A 294 -3.72 7.28 -5.44
N ALA A 295 -2.48 6.81 -5.62
CA ALA A 295 -1.29 7.42 -5.04
C ALA A 295 -0.71 8.55 -5.91
N ASP A 296 -1.56 9.20 -6.72
CA ASP A 296 -1.24 10.44 -7.44
C ASP A 296 -0.87 11.57 -6.46
N ASP A 297 -0.53 12.74 -7.02
CA ASP A 297 -0.08 13.93 -6.28
C ASP A 297 -1.21 14.66 -5.51
N ASP A 298 -2.37 14.01 -5.31
CA ASP A 298 -3.39 14.49 -4.38
C ASP A 298 -3.20 13.84 -3.00
N TYR A 299 -2.85 14.67 -2.02
CA TYR A 299 -2.59 14.25 -0.63
C TYR A 299 -3.75 14.60 0.32
N ARG A 300 -4.83 15.20 -0.17
CA ARG A 300 -5.94 15.72 0.64
C ARG A 300 -6.93 14.66 1.08
N SER A 301 -6.82 13.45 0.56
CA SER A 301 -7.72 12.34 0.87
C SER A 301 -6.95 11.10 1.33
N SER A 302 -7.54 10.32 2.24
CA SER A 302 -7.02 9.01 2.63
C SER A 302 -7.38 7.98 1.57
N VAL A 303 -6.38 7.22 1.14
CA VAL A 303 -6.46 6.23 0.06
C VAL A 303 -6.58 4.82 0.63
N LEU A 304 -6.12 4.61 1.86
CA LEU A 304 -5.98 3.29 2.47
C LEU A 304 -7.30 2.54 2.59
N GLU A 305 -8.38 3.22 2.95
CA GLU A 305 -9.69 2.59 3.10
C GLU A 305 -10.29 2.18 1.74
N SER A 306 -10.07 2.99 0.69
CA SER A 306 -10.44 2.65 -0.69
C SER A 306 -9.69 1.42 -1.19
N ILE A 307 -8.40 1.28 -0.84
CA ILE A 307 -7.60 0.10 -1.15
C ILE A 307 -8.16 -1.14 -0.43
N LYS A 308 -8.42 -1.06 0.87
CA LYS A 308 -8.99 -2.19 1.63
C LYS A 308 -10.35 -2.62 1.10
N ALA A 309 -11.22 -1.67 0.79
CA ALA A 309 -12.52 -1.93 0.19
C ALA A 309 -12.35 -2.67 -1.13
N TRP A 310 -11.43 -2.21 -1.99
CA TRP A 310 -11.15 -2.86 -3.27
C TRP A 310 -10.57 -4.28 -3.14
N ILE A 311 -9.67 -4.51 -2.18
CA ILE A 311 -9.15 -5.85 -1.89
C ILE A 311 -10.29 -6.82 -1.55
N LYS A 312 -11.28 -6.36 -0.77
CA LYS A 312 -12.46 -7.16 -0.42
C LYS A 312 -13.39 -7.40 -1.62
N THR A 313 -13.64 -6.38 -2.44
CA THR A 313 -14.62 -6.46 -3.53
C THR A 313 -14.12 -7.20 -4.76
N VAL A 314 -12.83 -7.11 -5.08
CA VAL A 314 -12.29 -7.69 -6.32
C VAL A 314 -11.48 -8.96 -6.05
N PRO A 315 -10.24 -8.93 -5.49
CA PRO A 315 -9.46 -10.14 -5.24
C PRO A 315 -10.14 -11.18 -4.34
N LEU A 316 -10.67 -10.79 -3.18
CA LEU A 316 -11.23 -11.77 -2.24
C LEU A 316 -12.53 -12.39 -2.75
N GLN A 317 -13.38 -11.60 -3.40
CA GLN A 317 -14.60 -12.12 -4.03
C GLN A 317 -14.28 -13.06 -5.20
N PHE A 318 -13.27 -12.73 -6.01
CA PHE A 318 -12.76 -13.62 -7.06
C PHE A 318 -12.26 -14.96 -6.47
N LEU A 319 -11.39 -14.91 -5.46
CA LEU A 319 -10.86 -16.11 -4.82
C LEU A 319 -11.96 -16.96 -4.18
N TYR A 320 -12.93 -16.32 -3.52
CA TYR A 320 -14.09 -17.02 -2.94
C TYR A 320 -14.90 -17.75 -4.01
N ALA A 321 -15.23 -17.07 -5.12
CA ALA A 321 -16.01 -17.66 -6.19
C ALA A 321 -15.26 -18.78 -6.93
N LEU A 322 -13.93 -18.63 -7.08
CA LEU A 322 -13.07 -19.68 -7.63
C LEU A 322 -13.06 -20.93 -6.73
N LEU A 323 -12.87 -20.76 -5.42
CA LEU A 323 -12.90 -21.86 -4.46
C LEU A 323 -14.27 -22.56 -4.43
N ALA A 324 -15.36 -21.78 -4.46
CA ALA A 324 -16.72 -22.33 -4.53
C ALA A 324 -16.96 -23.14 -5.81
N TYR A 325 -16.43 -22.70 -6.96
CA TYR A 325 -16.54 -23.39 -8.24
C TYR A 325 -15.71 -24.68 -8.32
N LEU A 326 -14.55 -24.69 -7.68
CA LEU A 326 -13.67 -25.87 -7.61
C LEU A 326 -14.20 -26.94 -6.65
N GLY A 327 -15.22 -26.63 -5.84
CA GLY A 327 -15.85 -27.61 -4.96
C GLY A 327 -14.95 -28.07 -3.81
N GLU A 328 -13.95 -27.28 -3.42
CA GLU A 328 -13.13 -27.53 -2.23
C GLU A 328 -13.94 -27.25 -0.95
N SER A 329 -14.99 -28.04 -0.72
CA SER A 329 -15.52 -28.24 0.63
C SER A 329 -14.72 -29.35 1.30
N VAL A 330 -13.85 -28.96 2.24
CA VAL A 330 -13.17 -29.75 3.27
C VAL A 330 -13.47 -31.26 3.23
N SER A 331 -12.58 -32.06 2.61
CA SER A 331 -12.52 -33.50 2.91
C SER A 331 -11.66 -33.69 4.15
N TYR A 332 -12.28 -34.23 5.21
CA TYR A 332 -11.56 -34.76 6.34
C TYR A 332 -10.91 -36.09 5.92
N ASP A 333 -9.67 -36.30 6.33
CA ASP A 333 -8.87 -37.53 6.23
C ASP A 333 -8.10 -37.80 4.93
N SER A 334 -6.89 -37.23 4.83
CA SER A 334 -5.70 -37.97 4.37
C SER A 334 -4.40 -37.21 4.71
N PRO A 335 -3.36 -37.88 5.25
CA PRO A 335 -2.08 -37.26 5.54
C PRO A 335 -1.20 -37.35 4.28
N SER A 336 -0.96 -36.24 3.59
CA SER A 336 0.13 -36.18 2.61
C SER A 336 1.13 -35.08 2.94
N SER A 337 2.39 -35.51 2.93
CA SER A 337 3.62 -34.79 3.18
C SER A 337 4.10 -34.03 1.94
N GLY A 338 4.61 -32.81 2.14
CA GLY A 338 5.50 -32.14 1.18
C GLY A 338 4.86 -30.97 0.40
N LEU A 339 5.36 -29.76 0.67
CA LEU A 339 5.13 -28.48 -0.05
C LEU A 339 3.65 -28.14 -0.31
N LYS A 340 3.02 -27.53 0.70
CA LYS A 340 1.60 -27.16 0.71
C LYS A 340 1.36 -25.87 -0.08
N SER A 341 0.38 -25.91 -0.99
CA SER A 341 -0.12 -24.77 -1.77
C SER A 341 -0.60 -23.63 -0.85
N PRO A 342 -0.47 -22.34 -1.26
CA PRO A 342 -1.04 -21.19 -0.55
C PRO A 342 -2.56 -21.23 -0.37
N LEU A 343 -3.27 -22.15 -1.04
CA LEU A 343 -4.71 -22.37 -0.91
C LEU A 343 -5.10 -23.48 0.06
N ALA A 344 -4.15 -24.24 0.64
CA ALA A 344 -4.47 -25.33 1.55
C ALA A 344 -5.08 -24.80 2.86
N SER A 345 -6.40 -24.93 3.00
CA SER A 345 -7.15 -24.57 4.20
C SER A 345 -7.16 -25.73 5.20
N HIS A 346 -6.89 -25.45 6.48
CA HIS A 346 -7.32 -26.31 7.58
C HIS A 346 -8.11 -25.44 8.58
N PRO A 347 -9.41 -25.70 8.84
CA PRO A 347 -10.05 -25.12 10.01
C PRO A 347 -9.55 -25.84 11.28
N PRO A 348 -9.26 -25.14 12.39
CA PRO A 348 -9.19 -25.77 13.69
C PRO A 348 -10.61 -26.16 14.14
N SER A 349 -10.74 -27.42 14.53
CA SER A 349 -11.89 -28.04 15.18
C SER A 349 -12.38 -27.24 16.40
N PHE A 350 -13.64 -26.75 16.36
CA PHE A 350 -14.77 -27.12 17.22
C PHE A 350 -15.94 -26.12 17.02
N TYR A 351 -17.18 -26.63 17.03
CA TYR A 351 -18.49 -25.97 16.90
C TYR A 351 -19.06 -25.76 15.47
N PRO A 352 -20.16 -26.45 15.12
CA PRO A 352 -20.92 -26.16 13.91
C PRO A 352 -21.84 -24.94 14.14
N GLY A 353 -21.71 -23.90 13.31
CA GLY A 353 -22.70 -22.81 13.26
C GLY A 353 -22.20 -21.39 13.01
N ILE A 354 -20.92 -21.15 12.72
CA ILE A 354 -20.42 -19.82 12.38
C ILE A 354 -19.63 -19.92 11.07
N ASP A 355 -20.02 -19.12 10.07
CA ASP A 355 -19.32 -18.94 8.79
C ASP A 355 -17.94 -18.31 9.01
N ILE A 356 -16.97 -19.12 9.45
CA ILE A 356 -15.58 -18.70 9.56
C ILE A 356 -14.98 -18.72 8.14
N PRO A 357 -14.45 -17.60 7.61
CA PRO A 357 -13.82 -17.58 6.30
C PRO A 357 -12.68 -18.59 6.25
N SER A 358 -12.49 -19.25 5.10
CA SER A 358 -11.43 -20.24 4.96
C SER A 358 -10.08 -19.62 5.34
N GLU A 359 -9.27 -20.36 6.12
CA GLU A 359 -7.98 -19.88 6.64
C GLU A 359 -7.05 -19.36 5.51
N GLY A 360 -7.19 -19.91 4.31
CA GLY A 360 -6.50 -19.46 3.09
C GLY A 360 -6.93 -18.05 2.64
N LEU A 361 -8.22 -17.72 2.72
CA LEU A 361 -8.74 -16.41 2.31
C LEU A 361 -8.24 -15.30 3.25
N VAL A 362 -8.17 -15.59 4.55
CA VAL A 362 -7.60 -14.66 5.55
C VAL A 362 -6.11 -14.42 5.27
N ARG A 363 -5.34 -15.48 4.96
CA ARG A 363 -3.93 -15.34 4.57
C ARG A 363 -3.75 -14.50 3.31
N TRP A 364 -4.63 -14.70 2.31
CA TRP A 364 -4.63 -13.89 1.10
C TRP A 364 -4.93 -12.42 1.39
N GLN A 365 -5.94 -12.14 2.22
CA GLN A 365 -6.25 -10.78 2.64
C GLN A 365 -5.04 -10.11 3.29
N LEU A 366 -4.41 -10.75 4.28
CA LEU A 366 -3.24 -10.20 4.97
C LEU A 366 -2.06 -9.95 4.03
N ARG A 367 -1.81 -10.85 3.07
CA ARG A 367 -0.74 -10.68 2.06
C ARG A 367 -1.01 -9.52 1.12
N LEU A 368 -2.26 -9.37 0.67
CA LEU A 368 -2.65 -8.28 -0.23
C LEU A 368 -2.62 -6.94 0.49
N GLU A 369 -3.10 -6.88 1.74
CA GLU A 369 -3.03 -5.67 2.57
C GLU A 369 -1.57 -5.27 2.84
N TYR A 370 -0.72 -6.22 3.25
CA TYR A 370 0.72 -5.96 3.45
C TYR A 370 1.38 -5.43 2.18
N PHE A 371 1.14 -6.09 1.04
CA PHE A 371 1.72 -5.67 -0.25
C PHE A 371 1.24 -4.27 -0.67
N ALA A 372 -0.04 -3.96 -0.46
CA ALA A 372 -0.57 -2.64 -0.74
C ALA A 372 0.07 -1.57 0.15
N TYR A 373 0.25 -1.88 1.45
CA TYR A 373 0.87 -0.95 2.41
C TYR A 373 2.33 -0.71 2.10
N GLU A 374 3.08 -1.77 1.78
CA GLU A 374 4.47 -1.68 1.34
C GLU A 374 4.60 -0.81 0.07
N THR A 375 3.77 -1.07 -0.94
CA THR A 375 3.79 -0.30 -2.20
C THR A 375 3.42 1.17 -1.98
N LEU A 376 2.33 1.45 -1.24
CA LEU A 376 1.89 2.81 -0.96
C LEU A 376 2.94 3.57 -0.15
N GLN A 377 3.52 2.92 0.85
CA GLN A 377 4.59 3.49 1.66
C GLN A 377 5.82 3.86 0.82
N GLU A 378 6.26 2.99 -0.09
CA GLU A 378 7.39 3.29 -0.97
C GLU A 378 7.14 4.56 -1.80
N LEU A 379 5.91 4.72 -2.33
CA LEU A 379 5.52 5.90 -3.08
C LEU A 379 5.49 7.16 -2.21
N ARG A 380 4.88 7.08 -1.02
CA ARG A 380 4.76 8.22 -0.09
C ARG A 380 6.10 8.61 0.52
N ILE A 381 7.00 7.66 0.81
CA ILE A 381 8.38 7.95 1.22
C ILE A 381 9.11 8.72 0.11
N GLY A 382 8.98 8.29 -1.15
CA GLY A 382 9.61 8.95 -2.29
C GLY A 382 9.16 10.40 -2.50
N LYS A 383 7.92 10.73 -2.12
CA LYS A 383 7.31 12.06 -2.22
C LYS A 383 7.13 12.76 -0.87
N LEU A 384 7.80 12.29 0.18
CA LEU A 384 7.59 12.80 1.54
C LEU A 384 7.95 14.29 1.66
N PHE A 385 8.89 14.77 0.86
CA PHE A 385 9.24 16.19 0.83
C PHE A 385 8.07 17.06 0.37
N GLU A 386 7.43 16.71 -0.74
CA GLU A 386 6.23 17.36 -1.27
C GLU A 386 5.07 17.30 -0.27
N ILE A 387 4.83 16.11 0.30
CA ILE A 387 3.78 15.90 1.30
C ILE A 387 3.97 16.87 2.49
N ILE A 388 5.20 17.06 2.97
CA ILE A 388 5.48 17.99 4.08
C ILE A 388 5.32 19.46 3.66
N VAL A 389 5.66 19.80 2.42
CA VAL A 389 5.45 21.16 1.89
C VAL A 389 3.95 21.50 1.87
N ASP A 390 3.09 20.54 1.52
CA ASP A 390 1.63 20.71 1.42
C ASP A 390 0.89 20.60 2.77
N TYR A 391 1.60 20.40 3.89
CA TYR A 391 1.00 20.37 5.22
C TYR A 391 0.45 21.76 5.61
N PRO A 392 -0.78 21.89 6.15
CA PRO A 392 -1.62 20.86 6.78
C PRO A 392 -2.61 20.12 5.87
N ASP A 393 -2.81 20.56 4.63
CA ASP A 393 -3.78 19.96 3.70
C ASP A 393 -3.48 18.47 3.42
N SER A 394 -2.21 18.08 3.50
CA SER A 394 -1.71 16.72 3.27
C SER A 394 -1.82 15.76 4.48
N CYS A 395 -2.48 16.18 5.58
CA CYS A 395 -2.59 15.36 6.80
C CYS A 395 -3.12 13.93 6.58
N PRO A 396 -4.14 13.69 5.72
CA PRO A 396 -4.62 12.32 5.47
C PRO A 396 -3.56 11.40 4.86
N ALA A 397 -2.70 11.90 3.98
CA ALA A 397 -1.60 11.13 3.41
C ALA A 397 -0.52 10.78 4.47
N ILE A 398 -0.34 11.65 5.47
CA ILE A 398 0.58 11.43 6.59
C ILE A 398 0.02 10.34 7.52
N ASP A 399 -1.27 10.35 7.81
CA ASP A 399 -1.93 9.31 8.61
C ASP A 399 -1.89 7.94 7.92
N ASP A 400 -2.12 7.90 6.60
CA ASP A 400 -1.95 6.68 5.79
C ASP A 400 -0.51 6.16 5.89
N LEU A 401 0.49 7.04 5.73
CA LEU A 401 1.91 6.68 5.84
C LEU A 401 2.25 6.14 7.25
N LYS A 402 1.76 6.78 8.30
CA LYS A 402 1.90 6.33 9.69
C LYS A 402 1.35 4.92 9.87
N GLN A 403 0.15 4.67 9.35
CA GLN A 403 -0.44 3.34 9.42
C GLN A 403 0.41 2.33 8.67
N CYS A 404 0.81 2.60 7.42
CA CYS A 404 1.66 1.69 6.65
C CYS A 404 2.97 1.35 7.37
N LEU A 405 3.66 2.34 7.96
CA LEU A 405 4.92 2.14 8.69
C LEU A 405 4.75 1.22 9.90
N LYS A 406 3.63 1.32 10.62
CA LYS A 406 3.31 0.43 11.74
C LYS A 406 3.22 -1.04 11.31
N TYR A 407 2.78 -1.31 10.08
CA TYR A 407 2.63 -2.67 9.56
C TYR A 407 3.87 -3.20 8.84
N THR A 408 4.63 -2.34 8.15
CA THR A 408 5.81 -2.78 7.36
C THR A 408 7.11 -2.77 8.17
N GLY A 409 7.22 -1.90 9.20
CA GLY A 409 8.42 -1.73 10.01
C GLY A 409 9.63 -1.12 9.29
N GLN A 410 9.47 -0.55 8.08
CA GLN A 410 10.60 -0.01 7.29
C GLN A 410 10.96 1.44 7.67
N HIS A 411 11.15 1.70 8.96
CA HIS A 411 11.41 3.03 9.51
C HIS A 411 12.75 3.63 9.04
N SER A 412 13.80 2.81 8.93
CA SER A 412 15.13 3.24 8.45
C SER A 412 15.10 3.77 7.02
N LYS A 413 14.35 3.12 6.13
CA LYS A 413 14.20 3.51 4.72
C LYS A 413 13.57 4.90 4.59
N LEU A 414 12.58 5.22 5.43
CA LEU A 414 11.98 6.56 5.47
C LEU A 414 13.04 7.61 5.84
N VAL A 415 13.78 7.38 6.93
CA VAL A 415 14.79 8.33 7.43
C VAL A 415 15.89 8.56 6.39
N GLU A 416 16.46 7.49 5.83
CA GLU A 416 17.54 7.59 4.83
C GLU A 416 17.09 8.29 3.54
N SER A 417 15.90 7.91 3.03
CA SER A 417 15.34 8.51 1.82
C SER A 417 15.03 9.99 2.02
N PHE A 418 14.43 10.35 3.17
CA PHE A 418 14.07 11.72 3.45
C PHE A 418 15.29 12.62 3.72
N ILE A 419 16.29 12.15 4.48
CA ILE A 419 17.56 12.88 4.64
C ILE A 419 18.23 13.12 3.28
N SER A 420 18.20 12.12 2.39
CA SER A 420 18.74 12.25 1.04
C SER A 420 17.98 13.32 0.24
N SER A 421 16.65 13.33 0.30
CA SER A 421 15.80 14.35 -0.34
C SER A 421 16.09 15.76 0.19
N LEU A 422 16.22 15.92 1.52
CA LEU A 422 16.56 17.19 2.16
C LEU A 422 17.93 17.72 1.70
N ARG A 423 18.95 16.86 1.64
CA ARG A 423 20.29 17.25 1.17
C ARG A 423 20.31 17.68 -0.29
N CYS A 424 19.55 17.00 -1.15
CA CYS A 424 19.51 17.29 -2.57
C CYS A 424 18.69 18.55 -2.91
N ARG A 425 17.62 18.84 -2.17
CA ARG A 425 16.63 19.86 -2.54
C ARG A 425 16.64 21.10 -1.66
N LEU A 426 16.76 20.92 -0.35
CA LEU A 426 16.57 22.00 0.64
C LEU A 426 17.89 22.53 1.18
N LEU A 427 18.82 21.65 1.55
CA LEU A 427 20.09 22.01 2.20
C LEU A 427 21.16 22.40 1.18
N THR A 428 20.79 23.29 0.26
CA THR A 428 21.65 23.81 -0.80
C THR A 428 21.83 25.32 -0.65
N ALA A 429 22.97 25.84 -1.13
CA ALA A 429 23.28 27.26 -1.01
C ALA A 429 22.28 28.19 -1.74
N GLY A 430 21.46 27.65 -2.65
CA GLY A 430 20.45 28.39 -3.39
C GLY A 430 19.12 28.58 -2.62
N ALA A 431 18.84 27.78 -1.60
CA ALA A 431 17.61 27.91 -0.81
C ALA A 431 17.70 29.09 0.16
N SER A 432 16.60 29.82 0.35
CA SER A 432 16.57 30.91 1.33
C SER A 432 16.53 30.35 2.76
N THR A 433 17.11 31.07 3.72
CA THR A 433 17.10 30.63 5.13
C THR A 433 15.68 30.57 5.69
N SER A 434 14.79 31.45 5.21
CA SER A 434 13.37 31.45 5.60
C SER A 434 12.66 30.18 5.17
N ASP A 435 12.86 29.75 3.91
CA ASP A 435 12.22 28.53 3.39
C ASP A 435 12.70 27.28 4.13
N ILE A 436 14.00 27.22 4.46
CA ILE A 436 14.56 26.11 5.24
C ILE A 436 13.94 26.07 6.65
N LEU A 437 13.74 27.22 7.29
CA LEU A 437 13.11 27.31 8.61
C LEU A 437 11.64 26.91 8.57
N HIS A 438 10.86 27.42 7.60
CA HIS A 438 9.46 27.03 7.42
C HIS A 438 9.33 25.53 7.16
N GLN A 439 10.15 24.98 6.26
CA GLN A 439 10.16 23.54 5.98
C GLN A 439 10.57 22.73 7.22
N TYR A 440 11.51 23.23 8.03
CA TYR A 440 11.88 22.58 9.29
C TYR A 440 10.72 22.54 10.29
N VAL A 441 9.96 23.63 10.41
CA VAL A 441 8.74 23.67 11.24
C VAL A 441 7.70 22.65 10.75
N SER A 442 7.39 22.64 9.45
CA SER A 442 6.46 21.66 8.88
C SER A 442 6.97 20.22 9.08
N THR A 443 8.28 20.00 8.93
CA THR A 443 8.92 18.70 9.17
C THR A 443 8.75 18.28 10.63
N ILE A 444 8.93 19.18 11.60
CA ILE A 444 8.69 18.89 13.02
C ILE A 444 7.24 18.47 13.24
N LYS A 445 6.27 19.23 12.70
CA LYS A 445 4.83 18.93 12.86
C LYS A 445 4.48 17.57 12.27
N VAL A 446 4.90 17.29 11.03
CA VAL A 446 4.60 16.02 10.34
C VAL A 446 5.28 14.83 11.01
N LEU A 447 6.57 14.92 11.36
CA LEU A 447 7.28 13.80 11.98
C LEU A 447 6.77 13.47 13.39
N ARG A 448 6.20 14.43 14.13
CA ARG A 448 5.51 14.14 15.41
C ARG A 448 4.23 13.34 15.22
N ILE A 449 3.52 13.54 14.10
CA ILE A 449 2.32 12.77 13.77
C ILE A 449 2.71 11.32 13.44
N ILE A 450 3.73 11.14 12.59
CA ILE A 450 4.21 9.83 12.14
C ILE A 450 4.85 9.05 13.29
N ASP A 451 5.75 9.69 14.03
CA ASP A 451 6.53 9.10 15.12
C ASP A 451 6.43 9.94 16.40
N PRO A 452 5.47 9.62 17.29
CA PRO A 452 5.33 10.26 18.60
C PRO A 452 6.53 10.05 19.53
N THR A 453 7.42 9.08 19.26
CA THR A 453 8.60 8.84 20.09
C THR A 453 9.69 9.90 19.88
N GLY A 454 9.65 10.60 18.73
CA GLY A 454 10.58 11.68 18.38
C GLY A 454 11.93 11.20 17.84
N VAL A 455 12.08 9.91 17.55
CA VAL A 455 13.32 9.29 17.06
C VAL A 455 13.61 9.72 15.64
N PHE A 456 12.60 9.72 14.76
CA PHE A 456 12.80 10.17 13.37
C PHE A 456 13.15 11.65 13.32
N LEU A 457 12.48 12.46 14.15
CA LEU A 457 12.71 13.89 14.20
C LEU A 457 14.12 14.23 14.68
N GLU A 458 14.67 13.44 15.61
CA GLU A 458 16.04 13.61 16.05
C GLU A 458 17.04 13.38 14.89
N ALA A 459 16.93 12.24 14.21
CA ALA A 459 17.84 11.83 13.14
C ALA A 459 17.72 12.72 11.90
N VAL A 460 16.50 13.07 11.49
CA VAL A 460 16.23 13.91 10.31
C VAL A 460 16.52 15.39 10.60
N GLY A 461 16.24 15.84 11.82
CA GLY A 461 16.42 17.25 12.18
C GLY A 461 17.89 17.66 12.34
N GLU A 462 18.77 16.74 12.71
CA GLU A 462 20.22 17.01 12.88
C GLU A 462 20.88 17.67 11.66
N PRO A 463 20.82 17.10 10.44
CA PRO A 463 21.44 17.73 9.26
C PRO A 463 20.87 19.11 8.94
N ILE A 464 19.59 19.37 9.22
CA ILE A 464 18.98 20.69 9.03
C ILE A 464 19.56 21.69 10.03
N ARG A 465 19.65 21.32 11.31
CA ARG A 465 20.20 22.17 12.36
C ARG A 465 21.68 22.48 12.13
N GLU A 466 22.48 21.50 11.74
CA GLU A 466 23.89 21.71 11.40
C GLU A 466 24.07 22.68 10.24
N TYR A 467 23.25 22.54 9.19
CA TYR A 467 23.28 23.44 8.05
C TYR A 467 22.91 24.87 8.42
N LEU A 468 21.84 25.06 9.19
CA LEU A 468 21.39 26.39 9.65
C LEU A 468 22.39 27.06 10.60
N LYS A 469 23.09 26.29 11.45
CA LYS A 469 24.19 26.82 12.29
C LYS A 469 25.33 27.43 11.47
N GLY A 470 25.58 26.91 10.28
CA GLY A 470 26.63 27.42 9.38
C GLY A 470 26.27 28.74 8.68
N ARG A 471 24.97 29.10 8.62
CA ARG A 471 24.50 30.31 7.94
C ARG A 471 24.51 31.52 8.87
N LYS A 472 25.03 32.65 8.37
CA LYS A 472 25.22 33.89 9.16
C LYS A 472 23.90 34.64 9.42
N ASP A 473 22.94 34.47 8.52
CA ASP A 473 21.63 35.14 8.52
C ASP A 473 20.55 34.37 9.32
N THR A 474 20.86 33.17 9.82
CA THR A 474 19.91 32.32 10.57
C THR A 474 19.26 33.02 11.75
N ARG A 475 20.03 33.77 12.55
CA ARG A 475 19.47 34.49 13.71
C ARG A 475 18.45 35.54 13.27
N LYS A 476 18.79 36.34 12.27
CA LYS A 476 17.91 37.36 11.69
C LYS A 476 16.64 36.72 11.16
N CYS A 477 16.76 35.66 10.36
CA CYS A 477 15.60 34.97 9.80
C CYS A 477 14.71 34.34 10.87
N ILE A 478 15.26 33.78 11.96
CA ILE A 478 14.46 33.28 13.08
C ILE A 478 13.70 34.42 13.78
N VAL A 479 14.36 35.54 14.06
CA VAL A 479 13.71 36.71 14.65
C VAL A 479 12.65 37.29 13.71
N THR A 480 12.93 37.37 12.41
CA THR A 480 11.93 37.73 11.40
C THR A 480 10.75 36.75 11.45
N MET A 481 10.98 35.45 11.52
CA MET A 481 9.90 34.45 11.61
C MET A 481 9.01 34.63 12.84
N PHE A 482 9.55 35.12 13.97
CA PHE A 482 8.77 35.43 15.17
C PHE A 482 8.04 36.79 15.10
N THR A 483 8.50 37.71 14.25
CA THR A 483 8.05 39.11 14.23
C THR A 483 7.29 39.51 12.97
N ASP A 484 7.40 38.72 11.89
CA ASP A 484 6.70 38.88 10.63
C ASP A 484 5.30 38.27 10.73
N GLY A 485 4.48 38.93 11.54
CA GLY A 485 3.03 38.86 11.49
C GLY A 485 2.52 40.12 10.80
N THR A 486 2.92 40.33 9.53
CA THR A 486 2.59 41.54 8.76
C THR A 486 1.12 41.90 8.93
N GLY A 487 0.88 43.00 9.65
CA GLY A 487 -0.44 43.58 9.84
C GLY A 487 -1.08 43.85 8.48
N GLY A 488 -2.34 43.43 8.32
CA GLY A 488 -3.09 43.77 7.12
C GLY A 488 -4.39 43.03 6.85
N ASN A 489 -4.71 41.89 7.48
CA ASN A 489 -6.01 41.27 7.27
C ASN A 489 -6.45 40.34 8.43
N PRO A 490 -7.50 40.69 9.20
CA PRO A 490 -8.02 39.83 10.27
C PRO A 490 -8.80 38.59 9.77
N ASN A 491 -8.95 38.40 8.45
CA ASN A 491 -9.73 37.30 7.86
C ASN A 491 -8.90 36.35 6.96
N GLY A 492 -7.57 36.31 7.10
CA GLY A 492 -6.70 35.32 6.44
C GLY A 492 -6.47 34.07 7.32
N PRO A 493 -6.09 32.92 6.73
CA PRO A 493 -5.78 31.71 7.51
C PRO A 493 -4.63 32.01 8.48
N GLY A 494 -4.80 31.56 9.73
CA GLY A 494 -4.06 32.00 10.92
C GLY A 494 -2.54 32.14 10.78
N ASN A 495 -2.03 33.19 11.42
CA ASN A 495 -0.63 33.59 11.45
C ASN A 495 0.28 32.47 11.96
N THR A 496 1.28 32.06 11.18
CA THR A 496 2.26 31.03 11.58
C THR A 496 3.12 31.44 12.77
N ALA A 497 3.45 32.72 12.92
CA ALA A 497 4.21 33.25 14.06
C ALA A 497 3.40 33.21 15.37
N ASP A 498 2.17 33.73 15.36
CA ASP A 498 1.30 33.71 16.53
C ASP A 498 0.88 32.26 16.85
N SER A 499 0.56 31.43 15.85
CA SER A 499 0.27 30.01 16.06
C SER A 499 1.45 29.25 16.67
N LEU A 500 2.70 29.52 16.30
CA LEU A 500 3.85 28.86 16.93
C LEU A 500 4.09 29.29 18.38
N LEU A 501 3.82 30.56 18.69
CA LEU A 501 3.95 31.13 20.03
C LEU A 501 2.74 30.78 20.93
N GLU A 502 1.57 30.51 20.35
CA GLU A 502 0.34 30.08 21.03
C GLU A 502 0.23 28.55 21.16
N GLU A 503 0.60 27.76 20.15
CA GLU A 503 0.61 26.27 20.19
C GLU A 503 1.54 25.73 21.30
N SER A 504 2.57 26.50 21.66
CA SER A 504 3.46 26.15 22.77
C SER A 504 2.81 26.39 24.15
N GLN A 505 1.69 27.11 24.22
CA GLN A 505 0.89 27.26 25.45
C GLN A 505 -0.09 26.09 25.65
N GLU A 506 -0.62 25.47 24.60
CA GLU A 506 -1.54 24.33 24.74
C GLU A 506 -0.86 23.08 25.34
N ASN A 507 0.46 22.95 25.13
CA ASN A 507 1.28 21.93 25.79
C ASN A 507 1.57 22.23 27.28
N ASP A 508 1.42 23.48 27.72
CA ASP A 508 1.70 23.93 29.10
C ASP A 508 0.41 24.28 29.88
N ASN A 509 -0.75 24.35 29.22
CA ASN A 509 -2.05 24.66 29.84
C ASN A 509 -2.73 23.43 30.46
N CYS A 510 -2.03 22.77 31.37
CA CYS A 510 -2.67 22.01 32.46
C CYS A 510 -1.80 21.94 33.72
N GLU A 511 -1.03 22.97 34.07
CA GLU A 511 -0.13 22.88 35.23
C GLU A 511 -0.10 24.15 36.11
N ASP A 512 -1.16 24.97 36.15
CA ASP A 512 -1.25 25.98 37.22
C ASP A 512 -2.66 26.30 37.72
N TYR A 513 -3.33 25.28 38.26
CA TYR A 513 -4.20 25.43 39.44
C TYR A 513 -3.99 24.20 40.33
N CYS A 514 -3.42 24.44 41.51
CA CYS A 514 -3.14 23.44 42.55
C CYS A 514 -4.26 22.39 42.70
N ASN A 515 -3.87 21.10 42.61
CA ASN A 515 -4.54 19.83 42.97
C ASN A 515 -4.91 18.87 41.82
N SER A 516 -3.92 18.21 41.18
CA SER A 516 -4.08 16.86 40.58
C SER A 516 -2.74 16.14 40.28
N ASP A 517 -1.74 16.27 41.16
CA ASP A 517 -0.37 15.75 40.93
C ASP A 517 -0.32 14.21 40.83
N GLU A 518 -1.14 13.48 41.62
CA GLU A 518 -1.17 12.02 41.52
C GLU A 518 -1.78 11.54 40.20
N LYS A 519 -2.97 12.02 39.82
CA LYS A 519 -3.69 11.47 38.65
C LYS A 519 -2.91 11.66 37.34
N GLN A 520 -2.23 12.79 37.18
CA GLN A 520 -1.39 13.05 36.02
C GLN A 520 -0.11 12.21 36.06
N ALA A 521 0.49 12.00 37.24
CA ALA A 521 1.60 11.06 37.42
C ALA A 521 1.21 9.60 37.10
N TRP A 522 0.00 9.17 37.46
CA TRP A 522 -0.53 7.84 37.11
C TRP A 522 -0.77 7.71 35.60
N ILE A 523 -1.37 8.73 34.95
CA ILE A 523 -1.55 8.74 33.48
C ILE A 523 -0.19 8.72 32.77
N ASN A 524 0.79 9.49 33.26
CA ASN A 524 2.15 9.51 32.72
C ASN A 524 2.89 8.18 32.93
N ALA A 525 2.63 7.49 34.05
CA ALA A 525 3.17 6.16 34.33
C ALA A 525 2.55 5.08 33.45
N ASP A 526 1.24 5.13 33.21
CA ASP A 526 0.52 4.20 32.34
C ASP A 526 0.89 4.36 30.86
N CYS A 527 1.21 5.59 30.43
CA CYS A 527 1.66 5.91 29.07
C CYS A 527 3.19 5.84 28.89
N TRP A 528 3.92 5.35 29.89
CA TRP A 528 5.37 5.20 29.79
C TRP A 528 5.73 3.94 29.01
N GLU A 529 6.36 4.13 27.84
CA GLU A 529 6.94 3.05 27.05
C GLU A 529 8.48 3.17 27.04
N PRO A 530 9.21 2.05 27.04
CA PRO A 530 10.66 2.05 26.91
C PRO A 530 11.08 2.58 25.54
N ASP A 531 12.28 3.16 25.46
CA ASP A 531 12.79 3.69 24.20
C ASP A 531 12.99 2.57 23.15
N PRO A 532 12.66 2.81 21.87
CA PRO A 532 12.98 1.90 20.78
C PRO A 532 14.48 1.58 20.69
N ILE A 533 14.82 0.41 20.13
CA ILE A 533 16.22 -0.06 20.04
C ILE A 533 17.11 0.87 19.19
N GLU A 534 16.52 1.64 18.29
CA GLU A 534 17.20 2.57 17.39
C GLU A 534 17.63 3.88 18.06
N THR A 535 17.29 4.08 19.33
CA THR A 535 17.62 5.30 20.07
C THR A 535 19.05 5.33 20.58
N ASP A 536 19.66 6.52 20.59
CA ASP A 536 20.95 6.75 21.25
C ASP A 536 20.78 6.62 22.79
N PRO A 537 21.48 5.67 23.45
CA PRO A 537 21.40 5.48 24.90
C PRO A 537 21.82 6.71 25.72
N LEU A 538 22.56 7.64 25.13
CA LEU A 538 23.05 8.84 25.80
C LEU A 538 22.02 9.98 25.82
N LYS A 539 20.92 9.84 25.09
CA LYS A 539 19.88 10.88 24.96
C LYS A 539 18.55 10.31 25.44
N GLY A 540 18.03 10.84 26.53
CA GLY A 540 16.83 10.30 27.19
C GLY A 540 15.52 10.63 26.48
N SER A 541 14.60 9.65 26.46
CA SER A 541 13.21 9.75 25.94
C SER A 541 12.46 11.02 26.35
N SER A 542 12.56 11.40 27.64
CA SER A 542 11.74 12.47 28.20
C SER A 542 12.12 13.84 27.67
N THR A 543 13.38 14.06 27.29
CA THR A 543 13.84 15.35 26.78
C THR A 543 13.43 15.53 25.33
N ARG A 544 13.41 14.43 24.55
CA ARG A 544 12.95 14.44 23.14
C ARG A 544 11.47 14.77 23.00
N ARG A 545 10.63 14.16 23.85
CA ARG A 545 9.17 14.31 23.79
C ARG A 545 8.66 15.65 24.32
N LYS A 546 9.39 16.30 25.23
CA LYS A 546 8.98 17.55 25.91
C LYS A 546 9.48 18.84 25.26
N THR A 547 10.30 18.77 24.20
CA THR A 547 10.84 20.00 23.60
C THR A 547 9.83 20.55 22.60
N ASP A 548 9.29 21.75 22.81
CA ASP A 548 8.38 22.39 21.84
C ASP A 548 9.11 22.83 20.56
N ILE A 549 8.33 23.11 19.51
CA ILE A 549 8.85 23.57 18.21
C ILE A 549 9.74 24.80 18.40
N LEU A 550 9.32 25.74 19.25
CA LEU A 550 10.10 26.92 19.61
C LEU A 550 11.43 26.54 20.28
N GLY A 551 11.40 25.63 21.27
CA GLY A 551 12.60 25.11 21.91
C GLY A 551 13.57 24.46 20.92
N MET A 552 13.04 23.74 19.92
CA MET A 552 13.85 23.13 18.86
C MET A 552 14.50 24.17 17.93
N ILE A 553 13.81 25.28 17.62
CA ILE A 553 14.34 26.39 16.82
C ILE A 553 15.41 27.16 17.59
N VAL A 554 15.13 27.51 18.86
CA VAL A 554 16.10 28.19 19.74
C VAL A 554 17.34 27.30 19.97
N GLY A 555 17.15 25.97 20.05
CA GLY A 555 18.22 24.98 20.13
C GLY A 555 19.18 24.96 18.93
N ILE A 556 18.80 25.52 17.78
CA ILE A 556 19.72 25.71 16.64
C ILE A 556 20.83 26.69 17.02
N ILE A 557 20.51 27.75 17.76
CA ILE A 557 21.47 28.79 18.18
C ILE A 557 22.14 28.39 19.50
N GLY A 558 21.49 27.55 20.30
CA GLY A 558 22.01 26.96 21.54
C GLY A 558 21.82 27.83 22.77
N SER A 559 21.58 29.13 22.61
CA SER A 559 21.24 30.06 23.70
C SER A 559 20.21 31.09 23.24
N LYS A 560 19.47 31.65 24.19
CA LYS A 560 18.45 32.68 23.92
C LYS A 560 19.06 34.08 23.72
N ASP A 561 20.16 34.41 24.41
CA ASP A 561 20.70 35.77 24.43
C ASP A 561 21.02 36.36 23.04
N PRO A 562 21.64 35.62 22.09
CA PRO A 562 21.92 36.15 20.76
C PRO A 562 20.66 36.42 19.92
N LEU A 563 19.53 35.75 20.21
CA LEU A 563 18.25 36.05 19.57
C LEU A 563 17.64 37.33 20.12
N ILE A 564 17.75 37.53 21.43
CA ILE A 564 17.23 38.71 22.12
C ILE A 564 17.99 39.96 21.69
N ASP A 565 19.32 39.86 21.59
CA ASP A 565 20.16 40.95 21.09
C ASP A 565 19.78 41.31 19.65
N GLU A 566 19.66 40.32 18.76
CA GLU A 566 19.27 40.55 17.36
C GLU A 566 17.86 41.14 17.26
N TYR A 567 16.91 40.66 18.06
CA TYR A 567 15.56 41.22 18.15
C TYR A 567 15.58 42.68 18.62
N SER A 568 16.39 43.03 19.62
CA SER A 568 16.50 44.42 20.08
C SER A 568 17.00 45.35 18.97
N VAL A 569 17.95 44.90 18.15
CA VAL A 569 18.46 45.66 17.00
C VAL A 569 17.40 45.81 15.92
N MET A 570 16.71 44.72 15.57
CA MET A 570 15.66 44.73 14.56
C MET A 570 14.45 45.56 14.99
N LEU A 571 14.07 45.49 16.27
CA LEU A 571 13.02 46.31 16.85
C LEU A 571 13.41 47.78 16.80
N ALA A 572 14.65 48.14 17.17
CA ALA A 572 15.14 49.53 17.07
C ALA A 572 14.95 50.09 15.66
N GLU A 573 15.40 49.34 14.65
CA GLU A 573 15.31 49.73 13.25
C GLU A 573 13.85 49.85 12.79
N LYS A 574 13.01 48.88 13.15
CA LYS A 574 11.57 48.89 12.84
C LYS A 574 10.87 50.09 13.46
N LEU A 575 11.13 50.37 14.73
CA LEU A 575 10.53 51.46 15.49
C LEU A 575 10.96 52.84 14.98
N LEU A 576 12.22 53.02 14.57
CA LEU A 576 12.70 54.28 14.01
C LEU A 576 12.16 54.56 12.60
N ASN A 577 11.83 53.52 11.84
CA ASN A 577 11.27 53.65 10.50
C ASN A 577 9.75 53.93 10.51
N LYS A 578 9.05 53.76 11.64
CA LYS A 578 7.61 54.06 11.77
C LYS A 578 7.38 55.53 12.13
N SER A 579 6.78 56.29 11.22
CA SER A 579 6.45 57.71 11.43
C SER A 579 5.06 57.95 12.05
N ASP A 580 4.18 56.96 12.00
CA ASP A 580 2.79 57.01 12.49
C ASP A 580 2.63 56.65 13.98
N TYR A 581 3.72 56.19 14.62
CA TYR A 581 3.70 55.67 16.00
C TYR A 581 2.61 54.61 16.22
N ASP A 582 2.32 53.79 15.21
CA ASP A 582 1.51 52.58 15.35
C ASP A 582 2.41 51.42 15.79
N ILE A 583 2.30 51.05 17.07
CA ILE A 583 3.16 50.06 17.72
C ILE A 583 2.36 48.91 18.34
N ASP A 584 1.04 48.85 18.10
CA ASP A 584 0.17 47.86 18.73
C ASP A 584 0.57 46.43 18.34
N SER A 585 1.04 46.24 17.09
CA SER A 585 1.57 44.95 16.64
C SER A 585 2.85 44.53 17.37
N GLU A 586 3.75 45.47 17.64
CA GLU A 586 5.03 45.21 18.30
C GLU A 586 4.84 44.97 19.79
N ILE A 587 3.87 45.65 20.43
CA ILE A 587 3.47 45.40 21.82
C ILE A 587 2.98 43.96 21.96
N ARG A 588 2.04 43.53 21.10
CA ARG A 588 1.52 42.15 21.10
C ARG A 588 2.64 41.12 20.87
N THR A 589 3.51 41.32 19.89
CA THR A 589 4.64 40.40 19.66
C THR A 589 5.59 40.37 20.86
N LEU A 590 5.86 41.50 21.52
CA LEU A 590 6.69 41.54 22.72
C LEU A 590 6.04 40.77 23.88
N GLU A 591 4.73 40.90 24.08
CA GLU A 591 4.00 40.15 25.11
C GLU A 591 4.11 38.64 24.87
N LEU A 592 3.93 38.17 23.63
CA LEU A 592 4.12 36.76 23.28
C LEU A 592 5.57 36.30 23.55
N LEU A 593 6.56 37.11 23.18
CA LEU A 593 7.97 36.79 23.43
C LEU A 593 8.32 36.79 24.94
N LYS A 594 7.69 37.64 25.75
CA LYS A 594 7.87 37.66 27.21
C LYS A 594 7.43 36.36 27.87
N LEU A 595 6.36 35.73 27.35
CA LEU A 595 5.89 34.44 27.85
C LEU A 595 6.94 33.34 27.67
N HIS A 596 7.67 33.37 26.55
CA HIS A 596 8.65 32.33 26.20
C HIS A 596 10.07 32.59 26.73
N PHE A 597 10.56 33.83 26.65
CA PHE A 597 11.93 34.18 27.02
C PHE A 597 12.07 34.68 28.47
N GLY A 598 10.95 35.08 29.07
CA GLY A 598 10.84 35.65 30.42
C GLY A 598 10.99 37.17 30.43
N GLU A 599 10.20 37.84 31.28
CA GLU A 599 10.10 39.31 31.39
C GLU A 599 11.45 40.00 31.55
N SER A 600 12.34 39.47 32.40
CA SER A 600 13.64 40.08 32.69
C SER A 600 14.55 40.20 31.47
N SER A 601 14.41 39.30 30.50
CA SER A 601 15.24 39.27 29.29
C SER A 601 14.75 40.24 28.22
N MET A 602 13.47 40.61 28.27
CA MET A 602 12.80 41.49 27.30
C MET A 602 12.73 42.96 27.75
N GLN A 603 13.27 43.29 28.94
CA GLN A 603 13.18 44.63 29.53
C GLN A 603 13.71 45.74 28.61
N THR A 604 14.82 45.50 27.89
CA THR A 604 15.38 46.49 26.97
C THR A 604 14.40 46.85 25.86
N CYS A 605 13.75 45.85 25.26
CA CYS A 605 12.76 46.04 24.19
C CYS A 605 11.50 46.75 24.70
N GLU A 606 11.06 46.43 25.92
CA GLU A 606 9.94 47.10 26.59
C GLU A 606 10.20 48.59 26.83
N ILE A 607 11.41 48.94 27.25
CA ILE A 607 11.80 50.35 27.45
C ILE A 607 11.76 51.10 26.11
N MET A 608 12.24 50.48 25.02
CA MET A 608 12.21 51.09 23.68
C MET A 608 10.79 51.38 23.18
N LEU A 609 9.83 50.48 23.43
CA LEU A 609 8.41 50.73 23.11
C LEU A 609 7.83 51.86 23.97
N ASN A 610 8.12 51.86 25.27
CA ASN A 610 7.68 52.91 26.18
C ASN A 610 8.27 54.29 25.80
N ASP A 611 9.52 54.35 25.33
CA ASP A 611 10.14 55.58 24.84
C ASP A 611 9.34 56.16 23.67
N LEU A 612 8.89 55.35 22.71
CA LEU A 612 8.04 55.81 21.61
C LEU A 612 6.65 56.28 22.07
N ILE A 613 6.02 55.56 23.00
CA ILE A 613 4.73 55.99 23.59
C ILE A 613 4.88 57.37 24.24
N ASN A 614 5.96 57.54 25.02
CA ASN A 614 6.27 58.81 25.67
C ASN A 614 6.61 59.90 24.65
N SER A 615 7.35 59.57 23.59
CA SER A 615 7.67 60.50 22.51
C SER A 615 6.41 61.00 21.80
N LYS A 616 5.46 60.11 21.48
CA LYS A 616 4.14 60.46 20.91
C LYS A 616 3.37 61.41 21.83
N ARG A 617 3.36 61.14 23.14
CA ARG A 617 2.72 61.99 24.14
C ARG A 617 3.38 63.36 24.27
N ILE A 618 4.72 63.43 24.24
CA ILE A 618 5.45 64.70 24.32
C ILE A 618 5.21 65.51 23.04
N ASN A 619 5.30 64.89 21.88
CA ASN A 619 5.12 65.55 20.59
C ASN A 619 3.69 66.11 20.43
N THR A 620 2.66 65.36 20.84
CA THR A 620 1.27 65.85 20.89
C THR A 620 1.09 67.02 21.87
N ASN A 621 1.72 66.97 23.04
CA ASN A 621 1.69 68.08 24.01
C ASN A 621 2.41 69.34 23.48
N ILE A 622 3.54 69.19 22.78
CA ILE A 622 4.29 70.30 22.19
C ILE A 622 3.43 70.97 21.10
N LYS A 623 2.82 70.19 20.19
CA LYS A 623 1.90 70.69 19.16
C LYS A 623 0.64 71.34 19.76
N ALA A 624 0.11 70.79 20.85
CA ALA A 624 -1.03 71.39 21.56
C ALA A 624 -0.64 72.71 22.27
N SER A 625 0.58 72.81 22.81
CA SER A 625 1.09 74.02 23.46
C SER A 625 1.45 75.12 22.47
N SER A 626 1.84 74.80 21.23
CA SER A 626 2.07 75.80 20.17
C SER A 626 0.77 76.32 19.55
N ALA A 627 -0.32 75.54 19.60
CA ALA A 627 -1.65 75.98 19.18
C ALA A 627 -2.30 77.01 20.14
N HIS A 628 -1.82 77.13 21.38
CA HIS A 628 -2.23 78.18 22.31
C HIS A 628 -1.19 79.30 22.37
N PRO A 629 -1.48 80.54 21.92
CA PRO A 629 -0.53 81.64 22.04
C PRO A 629 -0.28 81.95 23.53
N PRO A 630 0.97 82.24 23.94
CA PRO A 630 1.27 82.56 25.33
C PRO A 630 0.48 83.81 25.75
N LYS A 631 -0.29 83.70 26.84
CA LYS A 631 -0.95 84.86 27.46
C LYS A 631 0.13 85.88 27.85
N LYS A 632 0.15 87.00 27.14
CA LYS A 632 0.84 88.29 27.38
C LYS A 632 1.80 88.33 28.58
N GLY A 633 3.10 88.43 28.28
CA GLY A 633 4.05 89.05 29.21
C GLY A 633 5.50 88.64 29.02
N ALA A 634 6.18 89.17 27.98
CA ALA A 634 7.58 89.60 27.94
C ALA A 634 8.17 89.41 26.54
N ASN A 635 8.72 90.49 26.00
CA ASN A 635 9.35 90.59 24.69
C ASN A 635 10.65 89.78 24.62
N LEU A 636 10.77 88.85 23.67
CA LEU A 636 12.03 88.59 22.97
C LEU A 636 11.78 87.88 21.62
N GLY A 637 12.23 88.51 20.53
CA GLY A 637 12.76 87.87 19.32
C GLY A 637 11.80 87.05 18.45
N GLU A 638 11.35 87.65 17.35
CA GLU A 638 10.80 86.96 16.18
C GLU A 638 11.79 85.93 15.60
N ILE A 639 11.40 84.66 15.58
CA ILE A 639 11.26 83.76 14.41
C ILE A 639 10.38 82.60 14.93
N GLY A 640 9.07 82.82 14.97
CA GLY A 640 8.11 81.76 15.28
C GLY A 640 7.89 80.90 14.05
N MET A 641 8.81 79.98 13.73
CA MET A 641 8.50 78.92 12.78
C MET A 641 7.33 78.11 13.35
N SER A 642 6.28 77.87 12.55
CA SER A 642 5.17 77.02 12.99
C SER A 642 5.73 75.65 13.37
N LEU A 643 5.59 75.29 14.64
CA LEU A 643 6.09 74.04 15.20
C LEU A 643 5.29 72.82 14.71
N ASP A 644 4.24 73.04 13.92
CA ASP A 644 3.38 72.00 13.34
C ASP A 644 4.12 71.04 12.42
N PHE A 645 5.26 71.47 11.83
CA PHE A 645 6.10 70.67 10.93
C PHE A 645 7.26 69.94 11.63
N LEU A 646 7.43 70.12 12.94
CA LEU A 646 8.50 69.48 13.69
C LEU A 646 7.97 68.19 14.32
N ASP A 647 8.43 67.05 13.81
CA ASP A 647 8.31 65.76 14.48
C ASP A 647 9.69 65.34 14.99
N ALA A 648 9.79 65.13 16.30
CA ALA A 648 11.00 64.69 16.97
C ALA A 648 10.73 63.39 17.75
N THR A 649 11.58 62.39 17.53
CA THR A 649 11.54 61.12 18.27
C THR A 649 12.53 61.18 19.42
N ILE A 650 12.03 61.11 20.66
CA ILE A 650 12.83 61.15 21.88
C ILE A 650 13.08 59.71 22.35
N ILE A 651 14.35 59.32 22.47
CA ILE A 651 14.76 57.95 22.82
C ILE A 651 15.75 57.94 24.00
N SER A 652 15.76 56.86 24.78
CA SER A 652 16.75 56.67 25.85
C SER A 652 18.10 56.21 25.31
N SER A 653 19.21 56.79 25.79
CA SER A 653 20.54 56.49 25.23
C SER A 653 21.09 55.11 25.58
N ASN A 654 20.69 54.56 26.72
CA ASN A 654 21.32 53.36 27.29
C ASN A 654 20.66 52.05 26.86
N PHE A 655 19.42 52.11 26.37
CA PHE A 655 18.63 50.93 26.02
C PHE A 655 18.47 50.75 24.51
N TRP A 656 18.98 51.68 23.71
CA TRP A 656 18.95 51.63 22.25
C TRP A 656 20.31 51.20 21.70
N PRO A 657 20.35 50.43 20.60
CA PRO A 657 21.59 50.14 19.88
C PRO A 657 22.32 51.42 19.45
N PRO A 658 23.65 51.39 19.32
CA PRO A 658 24.42 52.57 18.97
C PRO A 658 24.06 53.07 17.56
N VAL A 659 23.41 54.23 17.50
CA VAL A 659 23.14 54.93 16.23
C VAL A 659 24.46 55.51 15.74
N GLN A 660 24.87 55.22 14.50
CA GLN A 660 26.08 55.80 13.91
C GLN A 660 25.86 57.29 13.66
N VAL A 661 26.24 58.12 14.63
CA VAL A 661 26.18 59.57 14.49
C VAL A 661 27.40 60.04 13.69
N ASN A 662 27.23 60.21 12.38
CA ASN A 662 28.15 61.07 11.63
C ASN A 662 27.95 62.52 12.12
N ILE A 663 29.06 63.16 12.50
CA ILE A 663 29.19 64.43 13.24
C ILE A 663 28.32 65.59 12.69
N THR A 664 27.83 65.49 11.46
CA THR A 664 26.92 66.45 10.82
C THR A 664 25.59 66.64 11.56
N ILE A 665 25.05 65.62 12.22
CA ILE A 665 23.75 65.68 12.95
C ILE A 665 23.87 66.44 14.29
N LEU A 666 25.08 66.50 14.87
CA LEU A 666 25.34 67.13 16.17
C LEU A 666 25.15 68.66 16.16
N ILE A 667 25.18 69.29 14.97
CA ILE A 667 24.99 70.74 14.83
C ILE A 667 23.56 71.17 15.18
N LEU A 668 22.57 70.28 15.08
CA LEU A 668 21.18 70.62 15.42
C LEU A 668 20.86 70.45 16.92
N ILE A 669 21.58 69.56 17.62
CA ILE A 669 21.35 69.29 19.06
C ILE A 669 22.01 70.37 19.95
N VAL A 670 23.11 70.97 19.53
CA VAL A 670 23.85 71.96 20.36
C VAL A 670 23.25 73.38 20.27
N LYS A 671 22.47 73.71 19.24
CA LYS A 671 21.99 75.09 19.02
C LYS A 671 20.73 75.48 19.79
N ILE A 672 20.22 74.61 20.67
CA ILE A 672 19.09 74.89 21.58
C ILE A 672 19.57 75.36 22.98
N HIS A 673 20.89 75.43 23.20
CA HIS A 673 21.45 76.14 24.35
C HIS A 673 22.38 77.28 23.91
N GLN A 674 21.76 78.38 23.47
CA GLN A 674 22.24 79.72 23.80
C GLN A 674 21.12 80.74 23.74
#